data_AF-A0A8S9MJX0-F1
#
_entry.id   AF-A0A8S9MJX0-F1
#
_cell.length_a   1.000
_cell.length_b   1.000
_cell.length_c   1.000
_cell.angle_alpha   90.00
_cell.angle_beta   90.00
_cell.angle_gamma   90.00
#
_symmetry.space_group_name_H-M   'P 1'
#
loop_
_entity.id
_entity.type
_entity.pdbx_description
1 polymer ?
#
loop_
_entity_poly.entity_id
_entity_poly.type
_entity_poly.pdbx_seq_one_letter_code
_entity_poly.pdbx_strand_id
1 'polypeptide(L)'
;MLGRGELRCIGATTLTEYRKYIEKDPALERRFQQVLCGQPSVEDTISILRGLRERYELHHGVKISDGSLVSAAVLSDRYITERFLPDKAIDLVDEAAAKLKMEITSKPTELDEIDRAVIKLEMEKLSLKNDTDKASKERLHKIENDLTALKEKQKELSDQWEQEKSLMTRIRSFKEEIDRVNLEIESAEREYDLQRAAELKYGTLMSLQRQLEEAEKNLTKFRESGQSLLREEVTDLDIAEVVSKWTGIPLSNLQQSEREKLVMLEQVLHKRVVGQDMAVKSVSDAIRRSRAGLSDPNRPIASFMFMGPTGVGKTELAKALAGYLFNTENAIVRIDMSEYMEKFSVSRLVGAPPGYVGYEEGGQLTEAVRRRPYSVVLFDEIEKAHPDVFNILLQLLDDGRITDSQGRRVSFTNCVVIMTSNIGSHHILETLGNSEDGKEAVYELMKRQVVDLARQTFRPEFMNRIDEYIVFQPLDSKEISKIVELQLERVKNRMEQKKIKLQYTKEAVDLLSQLGERILSVLTNVVSVSEGRKAVGEAVEAFPILVDVLNWNDSEKCQEKAVYILMLMAHKGYGDRRAMIEAGIESSLLELTLVGSPLVQRRASRILESLRAVDKGKQVSAPVYGITCSSSSSSLSRERNREIRMSDERRAVQQLVQQSLQSNMKRIVKRANFPQDFVTTSQHFTKSLTF
;
A
#
# COMPACT_ATOMS: atom_id res chain seq x y z
N MET A 1 -53.71 16.96 -18.02
CA MET A 1 -52.57 16.90 -18.96
C MET A 1 -52.20 15.45 -19.29
N LEU A 2 -51.41 14.72 -18.48
CA LEU A 2 -51.01 13.33 -18.77
C LEU A 2 -52.20 12.36 -18.93
N GLY A 3 -53.14 12.36 -17.99
CA GLY A 3 -54.34 11.52 -18.07
C GLY A 3 -55.30 11.86 -19.22
N ARG A 4 -55.17 13.04 -19.83
CA ARG A 4 -55.96 13.51 -20.97
C ARG A 4 -55.20 13.39 -22.31
N GLY A 5 -53.93 12.96 -22.29
CA GLY A 5 -53.09 12.86 -23.49
C GLY A 5 -52.58 14.19 -24.06
N GLU A 6 -52.77 15.30 -23.35
CA GLU A 6 -52.39 16.66 -23.80
C GLU A 6 -50.87 16.91 -23.69
N LEU A 7 -50.16 16.13 -22.88
CA LEU A 7 -48.72 16.25 -22.66
C LEU A 7 -48.02 14.99 -23.18
N ARG A 8 -47.13 15.16 -24.16
CA ARG A 8 -46.17 14.13 -24.58
C ARG A 8 -44.83 14.44 -23.90
N CYS A 9 -44.31 13.49 -23.15
CA CYS A 9 -43.01 13.62 -22.51
C CYS A 9 -42.25 12.31 -22.56
N ILE A 10 -40.92 12.42 -22.46
CA ILE A 10 -40.00 11.30 -22.27
C ILE A 10 -39.33 11.54 -20.91
N GLY A 11 -39.50 10.59 -19.98
CA GLY A 11 -38.84 10.62 -18.68
C GLY A 11 -37.57 9.79 -18.70
N ALA A 12 -36.50 10.28 -18.06
CA ALA A 12 -35.27 9.53 -17.84
C ALA A 12 -34.98 9.49 -16.34
N THR A 13 -34.84 8.29 -15.78
CA THR A 13 -34.61 8.06 -14.34
C THR A 13 -33.96 6.69 -14.14
N THR A 14 -33.40 6.44 -12.97
CA THR A 14 -32.83 5.13 -12.62
C THR A 14 -33.93 4.11 -12.32
N LEU A 15 -33.63 2.81 -12.48
CA LEU A 15 -34.57 1.74 -12.13
C LEU A 15 -35.00 1.82 -10.66
N THR A 16 -34.09 2.22 -9.78
CA THR A 16 -34.34 2.36 -8.34
C THR A 16 -35.38 3.45 -8.06
N GLU A 17 -35.24 4.61 -8.70
CA GLU A 17 -36.20 5.71 -8.57
C GLU A 17 -37.54 5.39 -9.23
N TYR A 18 -37.52 4.72 -10.39
CA TYR A 18 -38.74 4.23 -11.04
C TYR A 18 -39.56 3.33 -10.12
N ARG A 19 -38.91 2.31 -9.50
CA ARG A 19 -39.55 1.41 -8.53
C ARG A 19 -40.08 2.14 -7.30
N LYS A 20 -39.34 3.17 -6.84
CA LYS A 20 -39.69 3.89 -5.62
C LYS A 20 -40.86 4.85 -5.81
N TYR A 21 -40.94 5.54 -6.95
CA TYR A 21 -41.85 6.67 -7.14
C TYR A 21 -42.91 6.46 -8.24
N ILE A 22 -42.60 5.73 -9.32
CA ILE A 22 -43.50 5.59 -10.48
C ILE A 22 -44.31 4.30 -10.37
N GLU A 23 -43.67 3.18 -10.09
CA GLU A 23 -44.33 1.86 -10.02
C GLU A 23 -45.33 1.78 -8.85
N LYS A 24 -45.09 2.54 -7.77
CA LYS A 24 -46.04 2.61 -6.65
C LYS A 24 -47.30 3.40 -6.96
N ASP A 25 -47.31 4.21 -8.01
CA ASP A 25 -48.48 5.01 -8.42
C ASP A 25 -49.13 4.38 -9.66
N PRO A 26 -50.29 3.70 -9.51
CA PRO A 26 -51.00 3.06 -10.62
C PRO A 26 -51.47 4.02 -11.73
N ALA A 27 -51.54 5.33 -11.46
CA ALA A 27 -51.88 6.31 -12.48
C ALA A 27 -50.68 6.62 -13.38
N LEU A 28 -49.46 6.63 -12.83
CA LEU A 28 -48.24 6.86 -13.59
C LEU A 28 -47.78 5.60 -14.32
N GLU A 29 -47.80 4.45 -13.64
CA GLU A 29 -47.39 3.15 -14.20
C GLU A 29 -48.15 2.82 -15.49
N ARG A 30 -49.47 3.06 -15.53
CA ARG A 30 -50.30 2.80 -16.72
C ARG A 30 -50.10 3.80 -17.87
N ARG A 31 -49.35 4.88 -17.64
CA ARG A 31 -49.14 5.97 -18.60
C ARG A 31 -47.71 6.02 -19.14
N PHE A 32 -46.75 5.47 -18.40
CA PHE A 32 -45.37 5.33 -18.83
C PHE A 32 -45.11 3.92 -19.33
N GLN A 33 -44.61 3.81 -20.56
CA GLN A 33 -44.02 2.57 -21.06
C GLN A 33 -42.55 2.53 -20.66
N GLN A 34 -42.13 1.46 -19.96
CA GLN A 34 -40.73 1.27 -19.64
C GLN A 34 -39.93 0.93 -20.90
N VAL A 35 -38.86 1.68 -21.14
CA VAL A 35 -37.82 1.40 -22.13
C VAL A 35 -36.50 1.25 -21.35
N LEU A 36 -36.00 0.02 -21.27
CA LEU A 36 -34.78 -0.29 -20.52
C LEU A 36 -33.55 0.00 -21.38
N CYS A 37 -32.77 1.01 -20.98
CA CYS A 37 -31.47 1.31 -21.58
C CYS A 37 -30.37 0.71 -20.69
N GLY A 38 -29.78 -0.41 -21.15
CA GLY A 38 -28.64 -1.04 -20.48
C GLY A 38 -27.32 -0.32 -20.76
N GLN A 39 -26.29 -0.66 -20.01
CA GLN A 39 -24.92 -0.25 -20.29
C GLN A 39 -24.45 -0.90 -21.62
N PRO A 40 -23.80 -0.15 -22.54
CA PRO A 40 -23.23 -0.72 -23.76
C PRO A 40 -22.06 -1.66 -23.45
N SER A 41 -21.81 -2.60 -24.35
CA SER A 41 -20.60 -3.42 -24.29
C SER A 41 -19.34 -2.59 -24.58
N VAL A 42 -18.16 -3.18 -24.34
CA VAL A 42 -16.88 -2.53 -24.71
C VAL A 42 -16.83 -2.28 -26.22
N GLU A 43 -17.28 -3.24 -27.04
CA GLU A 43 -17.31 -3.10 -28.51
C GLU A 43 -18.28 -2.02 -28.98
N ASP A 44 -19.47 -1.95 -28.37
CA ASP A 44 -20.44 -0.90 -28.65
C ASP A 44 -19.89 0.47 -28.25
N THR A 45 -19.19 0.54 -27.11
CA THR A 45 -18.57 1.78 -26.64
C THR A 45 -17.47 2.25 -27.59
N ILE A 46 -16.64 1.35 -28.12
CA ILE A 46 -15.64 1.68 -29.15
C ILE A 46 -16.34 2.27 -30.38
N SER A 47 -17.47 1.68 -30.80
CA SER A 47 -18.25 2.17 -31.95
C SER A 47 -18.84 3.56 -31.69
N ILE A 48 -19.36 3.80 -30.48
CA ILE A 48 -19.84 5.12 -30.04
C ILE A 48 -18.70 6.14 -30.06
N LEU A 49 -17.54 5.81 -29.49
CA LEU A 49 -16.36 6.67 -29.46
C LEU A 49 -15.86 7.01 -30.86
N ARG A 50 -15.85 6.04 -31.78
CA ARG A 50 -15.49 6.26 -33.20
C ARG A 50 -16.45 7.24 -33.88
N GLY A 51 -17.76 7.15 -33.59
CA GLY A 51 -18.75 8.10 -34.08
C GLY A 51 -18.61 9.51 -33.48
N LEU A 52 -18.11 9.61 -32.24
CA LEU A 52 -17.87 10.89 -31.57
C LEU A 52 -16.50 11.50 -31.89
N ARG A 53 -15.56 10.72 -32.45
CA ARG A 53 -14.16 11.11 -32.69
C ARG A 53 -14.05 12.47 -33.37
N GLU A 54 -14.72 12.67 -34.50
CA GLU A 54 -14.61 13.90 -35.30
C GLU A 54 -15.02 15.14 -34.51
N ARG A 55 -16.05 15.03 -33.67
CA ARG A 55 -16.51 16.14 -32.82
C ARG A 55 -15.51 16.49 -31.72
N TYR A 56 -14.93 15.49 -31.06
CA TYR A 56 -13.93 15.72 -30.02
C TYR A 56 -12.60 16.23 -30.58
N GLU A 57 -12.18 15.72 -31.74
CA GLU A 57 -11.02 16.22 -32.47
C GLU A 57 -11.16 17.70 -32.82
N LEU A 58 -12.35 18.10 -33.31
CA LEU A 58 -12.63 19.50 -33.64
C LEU A 58 -12.68 20.39 -32.40
N HIS A 59 -13.36 19.95 -31.34
CA HIS A 59 -13.47 20.71 -30.08
C HIS A 59 -12.11 20.98 -29.42
N HIS A 60 -11.24 19.98 -29.40
CA HIS A 60 -9.92 20.09 -28.77
C HIS A 60 -8.82 20.58 -29.73
N GLY A 61 -9.01 20.41 -31.03
CA GLY A 61 -7.99 20.73 -32.04
C GLY A 61 -6.84 19.73 -32.06
N VAL A 62 -7.12 18.46 -31.75
CA VAL A 62 -6.15 17.34 -31.72
C VAL A 62 -6.67 16.18 -32.57
N LYS A 63 -5.79 15.28 -32.99
CA LYS A 63 -6.17 13.98 -33.58
C LYS A 63 -6.29 12.92 -32.50
N ILE A 64 -7.20 11.98 -32.66
CA ILE A 64 -7.43 10.91 -31.70
C ILE A 64 -7.22 9.58 -32.43
N SER A 65 -6.17 8.85 -32.04
CA SER A 65 -5.85 7.55 -32.64
C SER A 65 -6.94 6.52 -32.35
N ASP A 66 -7.18 5.58 -33.27
CA ASP A 66 -8.14 4.49 -33.03
C ASP A 66 -7.72 3.62 -31.83
N GLY A 67 -6.41 3.41 -31.66
CA GLY A 67 -5.85 2.69 -30.52
C GLY A 67 -6.17 3.35 -29.17
N SER A 68 -6.20 4.69 -29.11
CA SER A 68 -6.60 5.41 -27.89
C SER A 68 -8.08 5.20 -27.54
N LEU A 69 -8.98 5.11 -28.54
CA LEU A 69 -10.40 4.85 -28.31
C LEU A 69 -10.63 3.44 -27.75
N VAL A 70 -9.93 2.45 -28.31
CA VAL A 70 -9.94 1.07 -27.81
C VAL A 70 -9.41 1.02 -26.38
N SER A 71 -8.26 1.66 -26.13
CA SER A 71 -7.65 1.75 -24.80
C SER A 71 -8.60 2.41 -23.78
N ALA A 72 -9.28 3.50 -24.16
CA ALA A 72 -10.22 4.20 -23.30
C ALA A 72 -11.40 3.32 -22.88
N ALA A 73 -11.99 2.58 -23.82
CA ALA A 73 -13.08 1.66 -23.53
C ALA A 73 -12.62 0.49 -22.64
N VAL A 74 -11.50 -0.15 -22.98
CA VAL A 74 -10.99 -1.33 -22.26
C VAL A 74 -10.50 -0.98 -20.86
N LEU A 75 -9.68 0.07 -20.71
CA LEU A 75 -9.10 0.45 -19.43
C LEU A 75 -10.16 1.02 -18.48
N SER A 76 -11.11 1.81 -18.99
CA SER A 76 -12.20 2.33 -18.16
C SER A 76 -13.14 1.22 -17.68
N ASP A 77 -13.44 0.24 -18.52
CA ASP A 77 -14.24 -0.92 -18.11
C ASP A 77 -13.54 -1.73 -17.02
N ARG A 78 -12.25 -1.98 -17.20
CA ARG A 78 -11.45 -2.81 -16.29
C ARG A 78 -11.16 -2.15 -14.95
N TYR A 79 -10.81 -0.86 -14.94
CA TYR A 79 -10.25 -0.21 -13.75
C TYR A 79 -11.16 0.84 -13.09
N ILE A 80 -12.17 1.36 -13.80
CA ILE A 80 -13.11 2.37 -13.27
C ILE A 80 -14.48 1.70 -13.09
N THR A 81 -14.68 1.03 -11.95
CA THR A 81 -15.87 0.20 -11.69
C THR A 81 -17.06 0.98 -11.13
N GLU A 82 -16.84 2.16 -10.55
CA GLU A 82 -17.90 2.99 -9.94
C GLU A 82 -18.73 3.76 -10.97
N ARG A 83 -18.29 3.82 -12.22
CA ARG A 83 -18.94 4.51 -13.33
C ARG A 83 -19.27 3.54 -14.45
N PHE A 84 -20.26 3.91 -15.27
CA PHE A 84 -20.76 3.07 -16.36
C PHE A 84 -20.23 3.54 -17.71
N LEU A 85 -20.05 2.61 -18.63
CA LEU A 85 -19.87 2.94 -20.05
C LEU A 85 -21.17 3.55 -20.62
N PRO A 86 -21.11 4.40 -21.66
CA PRO A 86 -19.90 4.87 -22.37
C PRO A 86 -19.26 6.11 -21.72
N ASP A 87 -19.94 6.74 -20.76
CA ASP A 87 -19.61 8.01 -20.13
C ASP A 87 -18.15 8.08 -19.62
N LYS A 88 -17.74 7.08 -18.82
CA LYS A 88 -16.36 7.04 -18.29
C LYS A 88 -15.28 6.94 -19.37
N ALA A 89 -15.58 6.35 -20.53
CA ALA A 89 -14.62 6.23 -21.62
C ALA A 89 -14.53 7.54 -22.41
N ILE A 90 -15.67 8.22 -22.59
CA ILE A 90 -15.74 9.54 -23.20
C ILE A 90 -14.92 10.54 -22.37
N ASP A 91 -15.07 10.55 -21.06
CA ASP A 91 -14.33 11.46 -20.19
C ASP A 91 -12.81 11.23 -20.24
N LEU A 92 -12.36 9.97 -20.36
CA LEU A 92 -10.92 9.68 -20.51
C LEU A 92 -10.36 10.27 -21.80
N VAL A 93 -11.10 10.13 -22.91
CA VAL A 93 -10.71 10.71 -24.20
C VAL A 93 -10.73 12.24 -24.12
N ASP A 94 -11.74 12.81 -23.46
CA ASP A 94 -11.87 14.26 -23.26
C ASP A 94 -10.70 14.83 -22.45
N GLU A 95 -10.35 14.22 -21.30
CA GLU A 95 -9.24 14.67 -20.47
C GLU A 95 -7.88 14.50 -21.17
N ALA A 96 -7.67 13.38 -21.89
CA ALA A 96 -6.45 13.17 -22.66
C ALA A 96 -6.31 14.20 -23.80
N ALA A 97 -7.40 14.49 -24.52
CA ALA A 97 -7.42 15.50 -25.57
C ALA A 97 -7.20 16.92 -25.01
N ALA A 98 -7.82 17.26 -23.88
CA ALA A 98 -7.62 18.53 -23.20
C ALA A 98 -6.18 18.71 -22.71
N LYS A 99 -5.57 17.65 -22.16
CA LYS A 99 -4.17 17.65 -21.75
C LYS A 99 -3.25 17.94 -22.95
N LEU A 100 -3.43 17.21 -24.05
CA LEU A 100 -2.61 17.38 -25.25
C LEU A 100 -2.77 18.79 -25.85
N LYS A 101 -4.00 19.33 -25.85
CA LYS A 101 -4.27 20.72 -26.26
C LYS A 101 -3.46 21.73 -25.43
N MET A 102 -3.37 21.54 -24.11
CA MET A 102 -2.56 22.39 -23.25
C MET A 102 -1.07 22.32 -23.61
N GLU A 103 -0.55 21.13 -23.91
CA GLU A 103 0.83 20.92 -24.34
C GLU A 103 1.12 21.64 -25.67
N ILE A 104 0.24 21.54 -26.66
CA ILE A 104 0.38 22.21 -27.97
C ILE A 104 0.40 23.74 -27.85
N THR A 105 -0.44 24.30 -26.97
CA THR A 105 -0.52 25.75 -26.79
C THR A 105 0.66 26.33 -26.01
N SER A 106 1.36 25.48 -25.27
CA SER A 106 2.48 25.83 -24.41
C SER A 106 3.81 25.74 -25.17
N LYS A 107 4.86 26.38 -24.64
CA LYS A 107 6.20 26.28 -25.23
C LYS A 107 6.72 24.83 -25.07
N PRO A 108 7.36 24.24 -26.10
CA PRO A 108 8.01 22.95 -25.99
C PRO A 108 9.07 22.94 -24.88
N THR A 109 9.26 21.80 -24.22
CA THR A 109 10.22 21.66 -23.12
C THR A 109 11.65 21.99 -23.54
N GLU A 110 12.04 21.59 -24.75
CA GLU A 110 13.37 21.89 -25.30
C GLU A 110 13.61 23.40 -25.45
N LEU A 111 12.58 24.15 -25.87
CA LEU A 111 12.65 25.60 -26.01
C LEU A 111 12.67 26.29 -24.64
N ASP A 112 11.87 25.81 -23.67
CA ASP A 112 11.85 26.37 -22.31
C ASP A 112 13.19 26.13 -21.57
N GLU A 113 13.84 24.99 -21.78
CA GLU A 113 15.18 24.72 -21.24
C GLU A 113 16.24 25.67 -21.80
N ILE A 114 16.18 25.94 -23.12
CA ILE A 114 17.08 26.90 -23.78
C ILE A 114 16.80 28.32 -23.28
N ASP A 115 15.54 28.73 -23.18
CA ASP A 115 15.14 30.04 -22.64
C ASP A 115 15.74 30.26 -21.24
N ARG A 116 15.61 29.27 -20.35
CA ARG A 116 16.17 29.33 -19.00
C ARG A 116 17.70 29.39 -19.01
N ALA A 117 18.36 28.63 -19.89
CA ALA A 117 19.81 28.65 -20.03
C ALA A 117 20.33 30.00 -20.52
N VAL A 118 19.66 30.61 -21.50
CA VAL A 118 19.98 31.95 -22.02
C VAL A 118 19.85 32.99 -20.92
N ILE A 119 18.75 32.99 -20.16
CA ILE A 119 18.55 33.93 -19.03
C ILE A 119 19.67 33.79 -17.99
N LYS A 120 20.04 32.56 -17.64
CA LYS A 120 21.12 32.29 -16.68
C LYS A 120 22.46 32.86 -17.15
N LEU A 121 22.83 32.63 -18.41
CA LEU A 121 24.07 33.13 -18.99
C LEU A 121 24.05 34.66 -19.17
N GLU A 122 22.90 35.25 -19.47
CA GLU A 122 22.74 36.71 -19.52
C GLU A 122 22.97 37.36 -18.15
N MET A 123 22.43 36.76 -17.07
CA MET A 123 22.68 37.21 -15.70
C MET A 123 24.15 37.07 -15.32
N GLU A 124 24.79 35.95 -15.67
CA GLU A 124 26.22 35.73 -15.41
C GLU A 124 27.10 36.75 -16.19
N LYS A 125 26.75 37.03 -17.45
CA LYS A 125 27.40 38.08 -18.27
C LYS A 125 27.27 39.45 -17.63
N LEU A 126 26.09 39.81 -17.10
CA LEU A 126 25.87 41.10 -16.44
C LEU A 126 26.70 41.23 -15.16
N SER A 127 26.83 40.15 -14.38
CA SER A 127 27.66 40.14 -13.17
C SER A 127 29.15 40.34 -13.47
N LEU A 128 29.66 39.69 -14.53
CA LEU A 128 31.09 39.74 -14.90
C LEU A 128 31.48 40.98 -15.70
N LYS A 129 30.52 41.81 -16.12
CA LYS A 129 30.76 42.97 -16.99
C LYS A 129 31.61 44.07 -16.34
N ASN A 130 31.56 44.17 -15.01
CA ASN A 130 32.29 45.18 -14.24
C ASN A 130 33.63 44.66 -13.69
N ASP A 131 33.92 43.38 -13.85
CA ASP A 131 35.15 42.75 -13.36
C ASP A 131 36.30 42.94 -14.36
N THR A 132 37.49 43.28 -13.85
CA THR A 132 38.63 43.71 -14.69
C THR A 132 39.74 42.67 -14.79
N ASP A 133 39.66 41.57 -14.03
CA ASP A 133 40.67 40.53 -13.99
C ASP A 133 40.67 39.66 -15.26
N LYS A 134 41.83 39.06 -15.55
CA LYS A 134 42.05 38.28 -16.78
C LYS A 134 41.16 37.03 -16.85
N ALA A 135 40.87 36.40 -15.71
CA ALA A 135 40.03 35.21 -15.64
C ALA A 135 38.56 35.54 -15.94
N SER A 136 38.05 36.66 -15.42
CA SER A 136 36.71 37.18 -15.71
C SER A 136 36.54 37.54 -17.18
N LYS A 137 37.56 38.11 -17.83
CA LYS A 137 37.53 38.37 -19.29
C LYS A 137 37.49 37.09 -20.13
N GLU A 138 38.29 36.08 -19.80
CA GLU A 138 38.25 34.79 -20.49
C GLU A 138 36.91 34.06 -20.30
N ARG A 139 36.36 34.12 -19.07
CA ARG A 139 35.03 33.56 -18.76
C ARG A 139 33.91 34.30 -19.47
N LEU A 140 33.97 35.63 -19.52
CA LEU A 140 33.01 36.46 -20.25
C LEU A 140 33.02 36.13 -21.74
N HIS A 141 34.19 35.93 -22.36
CA HIS A 141 34.29 35.55 -23.76
C HIS A 141 33.69 34.15 -24.04
N LYS A 142 33.85 33.19 -23.12
CA LYS A 142 33.19 31.88 -23.23
C LYS A 142 31.67 32.01 -23.13
N ILE A 143 31.19 32.73 -22.12
CA ILE A 143 29.75 32.98 -21.92
C ILE A 143 29.16 33.67 -23.15
N GLU A 144 29.85 34.64 -23.74
CA GLU A 144 29.38 35.31 -24.97
C GLU A 144 29.23 34.35 -26.14
N ASN A 145 30.21 33.46 -26.35
CA ASN A 145 30.14 32.44 -27.41
C ASN A 145 29.02 31.42 -27.17
N ASP A 146 28.85 30.96 -25.92
CA ASP A 146 27.79 30.02 -25.57
C ASP A 146 26.40 30.66 -25.72
N LEU A 147 26.29 31.95 -25.37
CA LEU A 147 25.07 32.74 -25.47
C LEU A 147 24.71 33.02 -26.93
N THR A 148 25.67 33.30 -27.81
CA THR A 148 25.39 33.41 -29.26
C THR A 148 24.90 32.08 -29.83
N ALA A 149 25.55 30.96 -29.50
CA ALA A 149 25.14 29.64 -29.96
C ALA A 149 23.74 29.24 -29.45
N LEU A 150 23.43 29.51 -28.18
CA LEU A 150 22.11 29.23 -27.61
C LEU A 150 21.02 30.15 -28.17
N LYS A 151 21.31 31.43 -28.44
CA LYS A 151 20.35 32.35 -29.09
C LYS A 151 20.04 31.96 -30.53
N GLU A 152 21.02 31.46 -31.28
CA GLU A 152 20.77 30.93 -32.63
C GLU A 152 19.84 29.72 -32.58
N LYS A 153 20.12 28.75 -31.69
CA LYS A 153 19.24 27.59 -31.49
C LYS A 153 17.84 27.97 -30.99
N GLN A 154 17.75 28.92 -30.05
CA GLN A 154 16.49 29.43 -29.53
C GLN A 154 15.64 30.02 -30.66
N LYS A 155 16.26 30.83 -31.53
CA LYS A 155 15.57 31.43 -32.66
C LYS A 155 15.10 30.38 -33.66
N GLU A 156 15.96 29.43 -34.02
CA GLU A 156 15.61 28.33 -34.92
C GLU A 156 14.39 27.54 -34.41
N LEU A 157 14.41 27.11 -33.15
CA LEU A 157 13.31 26.35 -32.54
C LEU A 157 12.04 27.20 -32.36
N SER A 158 12.18 28.49 -32.04
CA SER A 158 11.03 29.40 -31.94
C SER A 158 10.35 29.62 -33.29
N ASP A 159 11.13 29.83 -34.35
CA ASP A 159 10.63 30.00 -35.72
C ASP A 159 9.94 28.71 -36.20
N GLN A 160 10.51 27.53 -35.90
CA GLN A 160 9.90 26.24 -36.18
C GLN A 160 8.56 26.05 -35.44
N TRP A 161 8.53 26.33 -34.14
CA TRP A 161 7.31 26.21 -33.33
C TRP A 161 6.20 27.16 -33.78
N GLU A 162 6.53 28.42 -34.13
CA GLU A 162 5.56 29.38 -34.65
C GLU A 162 4.98 28.94 -36.00
N GLN A 163 5.81 28.40 -36.89
CA GLN A 163 5.36 27.84 -38.17
C GLN A 163 4.40 26.66 -37.94
N GLU A 164 4.78 25.69 -37.11
CA GLU A 164 3.96 24.51 -36.81
C GLU A 164 2.60 24.93 -36.20
N LYS A 165 2.62 25.83 -35.22
CA LYS A 165 1.41 26.38 -34.58
C LYS A 165 0.50 27.12 -35.57
N SER A 166 1.08 27.88 -36.51
CA SER A 166 0.30 28.59 -37.52
C SER A 166 -0.41 27.63 -38.49
N LEU A 167 0.27 26.55 -38.89
CA LEU A 167 -0.31 25.51 -39.74
C LEU A 167 -1.45 24.78 -39.03
N MET A 168 -1.25 24.40 -37.76
CA MET A 168 -2.29 23.79 -36.93
C MET A 168 -3.53 24.68 -36.80
N THR A 169 -3.33 25.98 -36.53
CA THR A 169 -4.42 26.95 -36.38
C THR A 169 -5.24 27.04 -37.67
N ARG A 170 -4.57 26.98 -38.83
CA ARG A 170 -5.21 27.01 -40.15
C ARG A 170 -5.97 25.73 -40.47
N ILE A 171 -5.42 24.57 -40.14
CA ILE A 171 -6.13 23.27 -40.26
C ILE A 171 -7.40 23.30 -39.41
N ARG A 172 -7.30 23.82 -38.19
CA ARG A 172 -8.45 23.95 -37.28
C ARG A 172 -9.54 24.85 -37.86
N SER A 173 -9.19 26.04 -38.39
CA SER A 173 -10.18 26.92 -39.00
C SER A 173 -10.89 26.27 -40.18
N PHE A 174 -10.18 25.52 -41.02
CA PHE A 174 -10.80 24.77 -42.11
C PHE A 174 -11.76 23.69 -41.62
N LYS A 175 -11.40 22.94 -40.56
CA LYS A 175 -12.31 21.95 -39.95
C LYS A 175 -13.57 22.61 -39.38
N GLU A 176 -13.44 23.73 -38.67
CA GLU A 176 -14.57 24.49 -38.11
C GLU A 176 -15.50 25.04 -39.22
N GLU A 177 -14.94 25.50 -40.34
CA GLU A 177 -15.73 25.94 -41.50
C GLU A 177 -16.44 24.77 -42.21
N ILE A 178 -15.77 23.62 -42.36
CA ILE A 178 -16.38 22.41 -42.94
C ILE A 178 -17.57 21.95 -42.11
N ASP A 179 -17.43 21.89 -40.77
CA ASP A 179 -18.51 21.46 -39.88
C ASP A 179 -19.71 22.42 -39.95
N ARG A 180 -19.44 23.73 -39.99
CA ARG A 180 -20.49 24.74 -40.21
C ARG A 180 -21.22 24.54 -41.53
N VAL A 181 -20.49 24.34 -42.63
CA VAL A 181 -21.07 24.12 -43.96
C VAL A 181 -21.88 22.81 -43.98
N ASN A 182 -21.44 21.75 -43.30
CA ASN A 182 -22.20 20.50 -43.19
C ASN A 182 -23.54 20.71 -42.47
N LEU A 183 -23.56 21.47 -41.37
CA LEU A 183 -24.81 21.82 -40.67
C LEU A 183 -25.75 22.65 -41.56
N GLU A 184 -25.21 23.58 -42.35
CA GLU A 184 -25.99 24.34 -43.34
C GLU A 184 -26.57 23.44 -44.44
N ILE A 185 -25.80 22.47 -44.93
CA ILE A 185 -26.28 21.47 -45.90
C ILE A 185 -27.41 20.64 -45.29
N GLU A 186 -27.25 20.11 -44.08
CA GLU A 186 -28.30 19.34 -43.40
C GLU A 186 -29.56 20.18 -43.13
N SER A 187 -29.42 21.49 -42.88
CA SER A 187 -30.56 22.40 -42.75
C SER A 187 -31.28 22.60 -44.08
N ALA A 188 -30.53 22.88 -45.15
CA ALA A 188 -31.07 23.07 -46.49
C ALA A 188 -31.77 21.81 -47.01
N GLU A 189 -31.20 20.62 -46.76
CA GLU A 189 -31.82 19.34 -47.12
C GLU A 189 -33.13 19.11 -46.34
N ARG A 190 -33.19 19.46 -45.05
CA ARG A 190 -34.43 19.38 -44.25
C ARG A 190 -35.52 20.35 -44.72
N GLU A 191 -35.13 21.51 -45.23
CA GLU A 191 -36.02 22.53 -45.78
C GLU A 191 -36.38 22.29 -47.27
N TYR A 192 -35.85 21.23 -47.88
CA TYR A 192 -35.98 20.92 -49.32
C TYR A 192 -35.40 22.00 -50.26
N ASP A 193 -34.47 22.84 -49.78
CA ASP A 193 -33.70 23.74 -50.64
C ASP A 193 -32.53 22.98 -51.29
N LEU A 194 -32.87 22.20 -52.32
CA LEU A 194 -31.92 21.37 -53.05
C LEU A 194 -30.89 22.18 -53.83
N GLN A 195 -31.23 23.42 -54.23
CA GLN A 195 -30.31 24.29 -54.96
C GLN A 195 -29.19 24.77 -54.03
N ARG A 196 -29.55 25.26 -52.84
CA ARG A 196 -28.57 25.70 -51.84
C ARG A 196 -27.72 24.54 -51.33
N ALA A 197 -28.33 23.39 -51.06
CA ALA A 197 -27.60 22.19 -50.66
C ALA A 197 -26.56 21.77 -51.71
N ALA A 198 -26.90 21.81 -53.01
CA ALA A 198 -25.97 21.47 -54.09
C ALA A 198 -24.82 22.49 -54.22
N GLU A 199 -25.12 23.80 -54.11
CA GLU A 199 -24.11 24.87 -54.14
C GLU A 199 -23.08 24.70 -53.02
N LEU A 200 -23.56 24.47 -51.78
CA LEU A 200 -22.69 24.26 -50.63
C LEU A 200 -21.85 22.98 -50.76
N LYS A 201 -22.47 21.88 -51.21
CA LYS A 201 -21.82 20.57 -51.29
C LYS A 201 -20.73 20.52 -52.37
N TYR A 202 -21.01 21.02 -53.58
CA TYR A 202 -20.07 20.95 -54.71
C TYR A 202 -19.20 22.20 -54.87
N GLY A 203 -19.59 23.33 -54.28
CA GLY A 203 -18.81 24.56 -54.28
C GLY A 203 -17.93 24.69 -53.05
N THR A 204 -18.52 25.14 -51.94
CA THR A 204 -17.77 25.53 -50.73
C THR A 204 -17.14 24.34 -50.03
N LEU A 205 -17.90 23.28 -49.75
CA LEU A 205 -17.42 22.10 -49.02
C LEU A 205 -16.24 21.42 -49.74
N MET A 206 -16.36 21.19 -51.05
CA MET A 206 -15.31 20.54 -51.83
C MET A 206 -14.04 21.41 -51.92
N SER A 207 -14.20 22.73 -51.96
CA SER A 207 -13.06 23.66 -51.92
C SER A 207 -12.34 23.64 -50.56
N LEU A 208 -13.09 23.60 -49.45
CA LEU A 208 -12.56 23.55 -48.09
C LEU A 208 -11.87 22.21 -47.81
N GLN A 209 -12.47 21.09 -48.24
CA GLN A 209 -11.86 19.76 -48.14
C GLN A 209 -10.52 19.71 -48.87
N ARG A 210 -10.44 20.28 -50.08
CA ARG A 210 -9.18 20.34 -50.83
C ARG A 210 -8.11 21.18 -50.12
N GLN A 211 -8.48 22.32 -49.54
CA GLN A 211 -7.57 23.16 -48.77
C GLN A 211 -7.10 22.47 -47.48
N LEU A 212 -8.00 21.75 -46.80
CA LEU A 212 -7.68 20.95 -45.63
C LEU A 212 -6.67 19.84 -45.98
N GLU A 213 -6.92 19.07 -47.04
CA GLU A 213 -6.00 18.02 -47.49
C GLU A 213 -4.60 18.57 -47.84
N GLU A 214 -4.53 19.74 -48.46
CA GLU A 214 -3.25 20.39 -48.79
C GLU A 214 -2.51 20.83 -47.53
N ALA A 215 -3.20 21.42 -46.57
CA ALA A 215 -2.63 21.81 -45.28
C ALA A 215 -2.15 20.59 -44.47
N GLU A 216 -2.93 19.50 -44.43
CA GLU A 216 -2.53 18.24 -43.77
C GLU A 216 -1.33 17.58 -44.47
N LYS A 217 -1.24 17.65 -45.80
CA LYS A 217 -0.06 17.17 -46.55
C LYS A 217 1.20 17.98 -46.24
N ASN A 218 1.07 19.29 -46.04
CA ASN A 218 2.21 20.13 -45.67
C ASN A 218 2.67 19.81 -44.25
N LEU A 219 1.74 19.57 -43.32
CA LEU A 219 2.05 19.20 -41.94
C LEU A 219 2.69 17.80 -41.84
N THR A 220 2.21 16.82 -42.60
CA THR A 220 2.81 15.48 -42.66
C THR A 220 4.22 15.49 -43.22
N LYS A 221 4.49 16.24 -44.30
CA LYS A 221 5.85 16.44 -44.82
C LYS A 221 6.79 17.08 -43.78
N PHE A 222 6.26 18.01 -42.98
CA PHE A 222 7.02 18.64 -41.89
C PHE A 222 7.32 17.66 -40.75
N ARG A 223 6.49 16.64 -40.53
CA ARG A 223 6.78 15.57 -39.58
C ARG A 223 7.80 14.57 -40.09
N GLU A 224 7.70 14.18 -41.36
CA GLU A 224 8.61 13.20 -41.97
C GLU A 224 10.06 13.72 -42.04
N SER A 225 10.27 15.04 -41.97
CA SER A 225 11.62 15.62 -41.84
C SER A 225 12.25 15.38 -40.46
N GLY A 226 11.49 14.87 -39.48
CA GLY A 226 11.97 14.58 -38.12
C GLY A 226 12.17 15.83 -37.24
N GLN A 227 11.69 16.99 -37.68
CA GLN A 227 11.88 18.29 -37.01
C GLN A 227 10.62 18.80 -36.28
N SER A 228 9.57 17.98 -36.14
CA SER A 228 8.34 18.38 -35.46
C SER A 228 8.55 18.46 -33.94
N LEU A 229 8.19 19.61 -33.36
CA LEU A 229 8.33 19.89 -31.93
C LEU A 229 7.02 19.61 -31.17
N LEU A 230 5.91 19.50 -31.89
CA LEU A 230 4.58 19.34 -31.31
C LEU A 230 3.96 17.97 -31.63
N ARG A 231 3.41 17.36 -30.60
CA ARG A 231 2.58 16.16 -30.74
C ARG A 231 1.11 16.57 -30.80
N GLU A 232 0.39 16.08 -31.81
CA GLU A 232 -1.03 16.44 -32.02
C GLU A 232 -1.98 15.25 -31.90
N GLU A 233 -1.46 14.04 -31.71
CA GLU A 233 -2.26 12.82 -31.69
C GLU A 233 -2.31 12.21 -30.28
N VAL A 234 -3.53 12.02 -29.78
CA VAL A 234 -3.82 11.27 -28.56
C VAL A 234 -3.59 9.78 -28.83
N THR A 235 -2.73 9.17 -28.02
CA THR A 235 -2.39 7.74 -28.10
C THR A 235 -2.95 6.98 -26.89
N ASP A 236 -2.83 5.65 -26.95
CA ASP A 236 -3.13 4.74 -25.85
C ASP A 236 -2.32 5.05 -24.58
N LEU A 237 -1.11 5.61 -24.71
CA LEU A 237 -0.28 6.03 -23.57
C LEU A 237 -0.92 7.17 -22.79
N ASP A 238 -1.47 8.18 -23.47
CA ASP A 238 -2.09 9.34 -22.79
C ASP A 238 -3.33 8.89 -22.00
N ILE A 239 -4.12 7.99 -22.58
CA ILE A 239 -5.27 7.38 -21.92
C ILE A 239 -4.81 6.62 -20.67
N ALA A 240 -3.75 5.81 -20.79
CA ALA A 240 -3.20 5.08 -19.66
C ALA A 240 -2.66 6.00 -18.56
N GLU A 241 -2.09 7.16 -18.91
CA GLU A 241 -1.65 8.17 -17.94
C GLU A 241 -2.83 8.80 -17.19
N VAL A 242 -3.92 9.13 -17.88
CA VAL A 242 -5.13 9.66 -17.24
C VAL A 242 -5.73 8.61 -16.30
N VAL A 243 -5.85 7.36 -16.75
CA VAL A 243 -6.33 6.24 -15.92
C VAL A 243 -5.41 6.04 -14.71
N SER A 244 -4.09 6.10 -14.90
CA SER A 244 -3.11 5.99 -13.82
C SER A 244 -3.32 7.06 -12.75
N LYS A 245 -3.53 8.31 -13.17
CA LYS A 245 -3.79 9.44 -12.27
C LYS A 245 -5.11 9.30 -11.50
N TRP A 246 -6.17 8.81 -12.15
CA TRP A 246 -7.48 8.62 -11.53
C TRP A 246 -7.49 7.44 -10.55
N THR A 247 -6.81 6.35 -10.89
CA THR A 247 -6.88 5.08 -10.15
C THR A 247 -5.72 4.88 -9.18
N GLY A 248 -4.63 5.64 -9.34
CA GLY A 248 -3.37 5.43 -8.63
C GLY A 248 -2.58 4.20 -9.10
N ILE A 249 -3.04 3.50 -10.16
CA ILE A 249 -2.36 2.32 -10.70
C ILE A 249 -1.12 2.80 -11.48
N PRO A 250 0.09 2.26 -11.23
CA PRO A 250 1.29 2.65 -11.97
C PRO A 250 1.14 2.47 -13.48
N LEU A 251 1.62 3.43 -14.27
CA LEU A 251 1.54 3.42 -15.73
C LEU A 251 2.14 2.15 -16.35
N SER A 252 3.28 1.68 -15.82
CA SER A 252 3.92 0.43 -16.24
C SER A 252 3.00 -0.78 -16.15
N ASN A 253 2.12 -0.82 -15.14
CA ASN A 253 1.16 -1.90 -14.95
C ASN A 253 -0.02 -1.83 -15.91
N LEU A 254 -0.34 -0.66 -16.47
CA LEU A 254 -1.41 -0.46 -17.44
C LEU A 254 -0.97 -0.82 -18.87
N GLN A 255 0.31 -0.60 -19.19
CA GLN A 255 0.90 -0.91 -20.51
C GLN A 255 1.30 -2.37 -20.67
N GLN A 256 1.62 -3.06 -19.57
CA GLN A 256 2.08 -4.45 -19.63
C GLN A 256 1.00 -5.39 -20.17
N SER A 257 1.34 -6.20 -21.17
CA SER A 257 0.42 -7.19 -21.71
C SER A 257 0.02 -8.21 -20.65
N GLU A 258 -1.23 -8.65 -20.69
CA GLU A 258 -1.75 -9.64 -19.73
C GLU A 258 -0.94 -10.94 -19.79
N ARG A 259 -0.47 -11.30 -20.99
CA ARG A 259 0.43 -12.45 -21.20
C ARG A 259 1.76 -12.28 -20.47
N GLU A 260 2.42 -11.13 -20.59
CA GLU A 260 3.69 -10.88 -19.87
C GLU A 260 3.50 -10.91 -18.36
N LYS A 261 2.38 -10.36 -17.84
CA LYS A 261 2.06 -10.44 -16.41
C LYS A 261 1.99 -11.90 -15.97
N LEU A 262 1.29 -12.75 -16.72
CA LEU A 262 1.12 -14.16 -16.37
C LEU A 262 2.41 -14.98 -16.45
N VAL A 263 3.33 -14.64 -17.36
CA VAL A 263 4.64 -15.30 -17.46
C VAL A 263 5.50 -14.99 -16.22
N MET A 264 5.47 -13.75 -15.75
CA MET A 264 6.28 -13.29 -14.61
C MET A 264 5.63 -13.55 -13.24
N LEU A 265 4.40 -14.10 -13.21
CA LEU A 265 3.57 -14.24 -12.02
C LEU A 265 4.32 -14.90 -10.84
N GLU A 266 4.91 -16.07 -11.05
CA GLU A 266 5.64 -16.81 -10.01
C GLU A 266 6.80 -15.98 -9.43
N GLN A 267 7.61 -15.39 -10.32
CA GLN A 267 8.78 -14.61 -9.93
C GLN A 267 8.37 -13.39 -9.10
N VAL A 268 7.26 -12.74 -9.45
CA VAL A 268 6.76 -11.57 -8.72
C VAL A 268 6.17 -11.98 -7.37
N LEU A 269 5.42 -13.09 -7.31
CA LEU A 269 4.89 -13.61 -6.04
C LEU A 269 6.03 -13.95 -5.07
N HIS A 270 7.12 -14.56 -5.55
CA HIS A 270 8.31 -14.87 -4.73
C HIS A 270 9.10 -13.67 -4.21
N LYS A 271 8.85 -12.46 -4.72
CA LYS A 271 9.40 -11.23 -4.11
C LYS A 271 8.82 -10.95 -2.73
N ARG A 272 7.63 -11.49 -2.45
CA ARG A 272 6.90 -11.29 -1.19
C ARG A 272 6.70 -12.58 -0.39
N VAL A 273 6.40 -13.66 -1.09
CA VAL A 273 6.17 -14.98 -0.49
C VAL A 273 7.49 -15.73 -0.48
N VAL A 274 8.00 -15.96 0.71
CA VAL A 274 9.24 -16.71 0.93
C VAL A 274 8.91 -18.19 1.08
N GLY A 275 9.65 -19.04 0.37
CA GLY A 275 9.38 -20.48 0.32
C GLY A 275 8.07 -20.78 -0.40
N GLN A 276 7.43 -21.88 0.00
CA GLN A 276 6.13 -22.32 -0.54
C GLN A 276 6.12 -22.47 -2.07
N ASP A 277 7.24 -22.91 -2.65
CA ASP A 277 7.45 -22.96 -4.11
C ASP A 277 6.33 -23.73 -4.83
N MET A 278 5.93 -24.88 -4.27
CA MET A 278 4.85 -25.70 -4.82
C MET A 278 3.49 -24.99 -4.79
N ALA A 279 3.23 -24.18 -3.75
CA ALA A 279 2.00 -23.39 -3.65
C ALA A 279 1.97 -22.28 -4.69
N VAL A 280 3.07 -21.51 -4.81
CA VAL A 280 3.19 -20.41 -5.78
C VAL A 280 3.07 -20.93 -7.21
N LYS A 281 3.72 -22.04 -7.52
CA LYS A 281 3.63 -22.71 -8.83
C LYS A 281 2.21 -23.17 -9.15
N SER A 282 1.56 -23.87 -8.21
CA SER A 282 0.19 -24.37 -8.41
C SER A 282 -0.83 -23.24 -8.63
N VAL A 283 -0.73 -22.15 -7.85
CA VAL A 283 -1.56 -20.94 -8.06
C VAL A 283 -1.32 -20.35 -9.43
N SER A 284 -0.05 -20.20 -9.82
CA SER A 284 0.31 -19.58 -11.10
C SER A 284 -0.15 -20.41 -12.29
N ASP A 285 -0.03 -21.74 -12.24
CA ASP A 285 -0.50 -22.66 -13.27
C ASP A 285 -2.02 -22.63 -13.44
N ALA A 286 -2.77 -22.63 -12.34
CA ALA A 286 -4.23 -22.55 -12.39
C ALA A 286 -4.72 -21.24 -13.03
N ILE A 287 -4.11 -20.11 -12.67
CA ILE A 287 -4.47 -18.79 -13.21
C ILE A 287 -4.09 -18.69 -14.69
N ARG A 288 -2.92 -19.21 -15.08
CA ARG A 288 -2.51 -19.31 -16.49
C ARG A 288 -3.48 -20.13 -17.32
N ARG A 289 -3.94 -21.29 -16.82
CA ARG A 289 -4.95 -22.13 -17.49
C ARG A 289 -6.26 -21.38 -17.73
N SER A 290 -6.76 -20.70 -16.70
CA SER A 290 -7.99 -19.91 -16.79
C SER A 290 -7.89 -18.79 -17.81
N ARG A 291 -6.81 -18.01 -17.77
CA ARG A 291 -6.58 -16.90 -18.70
C ARG A 291 -6.26 -17.34 -20.13
N ALA A 292 -5.81 -18.58 -20.32
CA ALA A 292 -5.68 -19.20 -21.64
C ALA A 292 -7.02 -19.66 -22.23
N GLY A 293 -8.14 -19.47 -21.52
CA GLY A 293 -9.47 -19.92 -21.97
C GLY A 293 -9.66 -21.43 -21.91
N LEU A 294 -8.83 -22.14 -21.14
CA LEU A 294 -8.93 -23.60 -20.95
C LEU A 294 -9.91 -23.98 -19.84
N SER A 295 -10.41 -23.01 -19.09
CA SER A 295 -11.42 -23.17 -18.03
C SER A 295 -12.79 -22.64 -18.49
N ASP A 296 -13.86 -23.06 -17.82
CA ASP A 296 -15.21 -22.55 -18.07
C ASP A 296 -15.29 -21.03 -17.81
N PRO A 297 -15.70 -20.20 -18.79
CA PRO A 297 -15.79 -18.74 -18.64
C PRO A 297 -16.85 -18.28 -17.63
N ASN A 298 -17.79 -19.15 -17.25
CA ASN A 298 -18.79 -18.82 -16.23
C ASN A 298 -18.30 -19.04 -14.80
N ARG A 299 -17.12 -19.64 -14.60
CA ARG A 299 -16.54 -19.85 -13.27
C ARG A 299 -15.62 -18.70 -12.86
N PRO A 300 -15.31 -18.53 -11.57
CA PRO A 300 -14.25 -17.61 -11.12
C PRO A 300 -12.92 -17.91 -11.82
N ILE A 301 -12.00 -16.94 -11.85
CA ILE A 301 -10.68 -17.08 -12.49
C ILE A 301 -9.99 -18.36 -11.99
N ALA A 302 -9.98 -18.57 -10.68
CA ALA A 302 -9.53 -19.81 -10.07
C ALA A 302 -10.09 -19.91 -8.65
N SER A 303 -10.23 -21.14 -8.17
CA SER A 303 -10.64 -21.46 -6.81
C SER A 303 -9.61 -22.35 -6.11
N PHE A 304 -9.21 -21.95 -4.91
CA PHE A 304 -8.13 -22.59 -4.16
C PHE A 304 -8.54 -22.95 -2.73
N MET A 305 -8.12 -24.12 -2.27
CA MET A 305 -8.16 -24.50 -0.85
C MET A 305 -6.74 -24.51 -0.28
N PHE A 306 -6.42 -23.51 0.55
CA PHE A 306 -5.13 -23.34 1.23
C PHE A 306 -5.14 -24.03 2.59
N MET A 307 -4.41 -25.13 2.71
CA MET A 307 -4.35 -25.97 3.92
C MET A 307 -2.96 -25.90 4.55
N GLY A 308 -2.87 -25.88 5.87
CA GLY A 308 -1.58 -25.82 6.58
C GLY A 308 -1.66 -25.16 7.95
N PRO A 309 -0.53 -25.01 8.66
CA PRO A 309 -0.50 -24.28 9.92
C PRO A 309 -0.71 -22.77 9.73
N THR A 310 -0.96 -22.05 10.82
CA THR A 310 -1.04 -20.58 10.83
C THR A 310 0.34 -19.95 10.64
N GLY A 311 0.38 -18.71 10.16
CA GLY A 311 1.63 -17.93 10.06
C GLY A 311 2.60 -18.31 8.93
N VAL A 312 2.32 -19.36 8.14
CA VAL A 312 3.21 -19.82 7.04
C VAL A 312 3.07 -19.08 5.71
N GLY A 313 2.17 -18.09 5.62
CA GLY A 313 2.06 -17.23 4.44
C GLY A 313 0.82 -17.43 3.55
N LYS A 314 -0.20 -18.19 3.98
CA LYS A 314 -1.48 -18.34 3.25
C LYS A 314 -2.10 -16.99 2.85
N THR A 315 -2.27 -16.10 3.83
CA THR A 315 -2.84 -14.76 3.62
C THR A 315 -1.88 -13.83 2.87
N GLU A 316 -0.56 -13.98 3.04
CA GLU A 316 0.42 -13.17 2.30
C GLU A 316 0.42 -13.53 0.81
N LEU A 317 0.27 -14.82 0.46
CA LEU A 317 0.10 -15.23 -0.94
C LEU A 317 -1.16 -14.63 -1.56
N ALA A 318 -2.29 -14.64 -0.84
CA ALA A 318 -3.52 -14.00 -1.30
C ALA A 318 -3.34 -12.48 -1.52
N LYS A 319 -2.66 -11.79 -0.61
CA LYS A 319 -2.35 -10.35 -0.75
C LYS A 319 -1.38 -10.05 -1.89
N ALA A 320 -0.33 -10.86 -2.04
CA ALA A 320 0.63 -10.74 -3.13
C ALA A 320 -0.05 -10.94 -4.48
N LEU A 321 -0.98 -11.91 -4.55
CA LEU A 321 -1.77 -12.18 -5.73
C LEU A 321 -2.71 -11.01 -6.08
N ALA A 322 -3.42 -10.47 -5.09
CA ALA A 322 -4.26 -9.28 -5.26
C ALA A 322 -3.44 -8.07 -5.75
N GLY A 323 -2.30 -7.84 -5.11
CA GLY A 323 -1.37 -6.76 -5.46
C GLY A 323 -0.88 -6.82 -6.89
N TYR A 324 -0.64 -8.02 -7.43
CA TYR A 324 -0.08 -8.18 -8.77
C TYR A 324 -1.14 -8.30 -9.86
N LEU A 325 -2.15 -9.15 -9.69
CA LEU A 325 -3.18 -9.36 -10.71
C LEU A 325 -4.17 -8.19 -10.79
N PHE A 326 -4.50 -7.59 -9.65
CA PHE A 326 -5.48 -6.50 -9.55
C PHE A 326 -4.83 -5.15 -9.22
N ASN A 327 -3.50 -5.08 -9.31
CA ASN A 327 -2.66 -3.89 -9.11
C ASN A 327 -2.75 -3.26 -7.70
N THR A 328 -3.36 -3.93 -6.71
CA THR A 328 -3.49 -3.40 -5.34
C THR A 328 -3.83 -4.48 -4.32
N GLU A 329 -3.18 -4.40 -3.15
CA GLU A 329 -3.42 -5.33 -2.03
C GLU A 329 -4.81 -5.16 -1.43
N ASN A 330 -5.41 -3.98 -1.58
CA ASN A 330 -6.76 -3.67 -1.11
C ASN A 330 -7.83 -4.33 -2.00
N ALA A 331 -7.45 -5.01 -3.07
CA ALA A 331 -8.35 -5.84 -3.87
C ALA A 331 -8.65 -7.20 -3.21
N ILE A 332 -8.49 -7.30 -1.89
CA ILE A 332 -8.85 -8.49 -1.12
C ILE A 332 -10.17 -8.26 -0.37
N VAL A 333 -11.15 -9.12 -0.62
CA VAL A 333 -12.39 -9.21 0.15
C VAL A 333 -12.21 -10.34 1.14
N ARG A 334 -11.84 -10.01 2.38
CA ARG A 334 -11.61 -11.00 3.44
C ARG A 334 -12.87 -11.20 4.26
N ILE A 335 -13.31 -12.45 4.39
CA ILE A 335 -14.44 -12.84 5.23
C ILE A 335 -13.95 -13.92 6.20
N ASP A 336 -14.08 -13.65 7.49
CA ASP A 336 -13.75 -14.61 8.55
C ASP A 336 -14.96 -15.52 8.81
N MET A 337 -14.82 -16.83 8.55
CA MET A 337 -15.92 -17.78 8.70
C MET A 337 -16.28 -18.09 10.15
N SER A 338 -15.42 -17.72 11.11
CA SER A 338 -15.76 -17.79 12.54
C SER A 338 -16.91 -16.83 12.91
N GLU A 339 -17.15 -15.75 12.15
CA GLU A 339 -18.33 -14.88 12.33
C GLU A 339 -19.63 -15.49 11.76
N TYR A 340 -19.51 -16.54 10.95
CA TYR A 340 -20.58 -17.15 10.16
C TYR A 340 -20.90 -18.59 10.59
N MET A 341 -20.66 -18.90 11.87
CA MET A 341 -20.99 -20.21 12.47
C MET A 341 -22.50 -20.43 12.66
N GLU A 342 -23.28 -19.35 12.77
CA GLU A 342 -24.72 -19.40 13.02
C GLU A 342 -25.54 -19.12 11.76
N LYS A 343 -26.73 -19.73 11.69
CA LYS A 343 -27.64 -19.58 10.55
C LYS A 343 -28.04 -18.13 10.25
N PHE A 344 -28.30 -17.31 11.29
CA PHE A 344 -28.67 -15.91 11.11
C PHE A 344 -27.50 -15.05 10.60
N SER A 345 -26.25 -15.45 10.85
CA SER A 345 -25.09 -14.76 10.30
C SER A 345 -24.99 -14.94 8.79
N VAL A 346 -25.39 -16.11 8.25
CA VAL A 346 -25.28 -16.42 6.81
C VAL A 346 -25.98 -15.39 5.93
N SER A 347 -27.15 -14.90 6.34
CA SER A 347 -27.86 -13.87 5.58
C SER A 347 -27.07 -12.56 5.49
N ARG A 348 -26.12 -12.26 6.39
CA ARG A 348 -25.28 -11.05 6.26
C ARG A 348 -24.30 -11.12 5.09
N LEU A 349 -23.93 -12.31 4.60
CA LEU A 349 -23.05 -12.46 3.42
C LEU A 349 -23.70 -11.94 2.14
N VAL A 350 -24.98 -12.29 1.94
CA VAL A 350 -25.73 -12.09 0.68
C VAL A 350 -26.79 -11.01 0.80
N GLY A 351 -27.19 -10.66 2.02
CA GLY A 351 -28.20 -9.67 2.36
C GLY A 351 -29.37 -10.32 3.12
N ALA A 352 -29.99 -9.56 4.03
CA ALA A 352 -31.18 -10.03 4.73
C ALA A 352 -32.37 -10.12 3.75
N PRO A 353 -33.28 -11.10 3.88
CA PRO A 353 -34.50 -11.18 3.07
C PRO A 353 -35.52 -10.09 3.46
N PRO A 354 -36.53 -9.81 2.61
CA PRO A 354 -37.56 -8.80 2.88
C PRO A 354 -38.25 -9.03 4.23
N GLY A 355 -38.30 -7.99 5.08
CA GLY A 355 -38.94 -8.03 6.40
C GLY A 355 -38.00 -8.21 7.60
N TYR A 356 -36.69 -8.35 7.38
CA TYR A 356 -35.68 -8.42 8.44
C TYR A 356 -34.92 -7.09 8.62
N VAL A 357 -34.45 -6.80 9.84
CA VAL A 357 -33.59 -5.63 10.12
C VAL A 357 -32.30 -5.75 9.30
N GLY A 358 -31.96 -4.71 8.55
CA GLY A 358 -30.84 -4.73 7.60
C GLY A 358 -31.21 -5.13 6.18
N TYR A 359 -32.49 -5.26 5.82
CA TYR A 359 -32.93 -5.53 4.44
C TYR A 359 -32.44 -4.47 3.42
N GLU A 360 -32.29 -3.21 3.85
CA GLU A 360 -31.73 -2.14 3.00
C GLU A 360 -30.20 -2.21 2.87
N GLU A 361 -29.53 -2.91 3.79
CA GLU A 361 -28.08 -3.15 3.74
C GLU A 361 -27.82 -4.39 2.86
N GLY A 362 -27.20 -4.19 1.70
CA GLY A 362 -26.79 -5.30 0.84
C GLY A 362 -25.79 -6.23 1.53
N GLY A 363 -25.65 -7.47 1.05
CA GLY A 363 -24.75 -8.44 1.66
C GLY A 363 -23.28 -8.03 1.65
N GLN A 364 -22.54 -8.35 2.72
CA GLN A 364 -21.13 -7.99 2.88
C GLN A 364 -20.28 -8.50 1.71
N LEU A 365 -20.51 -9.74 1.26
CA LEU A 365 -19.78 -10.33 0.14
C LEU A 365 -20.27 -9.77 -1.20
N THR A 366 -21.58 -9.77 -1.41
CA THR A 366 -22.19 -9.37 -2.68
C THR A 366 -21.95 -7.90 -3.00
N GLU A 367 -22.01 -7.00 -2.01
CA GLU A 367 -21.73 -5.56 -2.24
C GLU A 367 -20.24 -5.30 -2.47
N ALA A 368 -19.35 -5.97 -1.72
CA ALA A 368 -17.92 -5.81 -1.90
C ALA A 368 -17.47 -6.21 -3.31
N VAL A 369 -17.94 -7.37 -3.79
CA VAL A 369 -17.63 -7.85 -5.15
C VAL A 369 -18.35 -7.05 -6.23
N ARG A 370 -19.58 -6.59 -5.98
CA ARG A 370 -20.28 -5.70 -6.92
C ARG A 370 -19.53 -4.39 -7.16
N ARG A 371 -18.98 -3.78 -6.10
CA ARG A 371 -18.17 -2.55 -6.20
C ARG A 371 -16.80 -2.84 -6.84
N ARG A 372 -16.26 -4.03 -6.59
CA ARG A 372 -14.94 -4.44 -7.05
C ARG A 372 -14.93 -5.87 -7.64
N PRO A 373 -15.35 -6.03 -8.91
CA PRO A 373 -15.44 -7.34 -9.56
C PRO A 373 -14.08 -8.02 -9.75
N TYR A 374 -13.00 -7.23 -9.87
CA TYR A 374 -11.62 -7.72 -9.96
C TYR A 374 -11.00 -7.74 -8.56
N SER A 375 -11.12 -8.88 -7.88
CA SER A 375 -10.69 -9.03 -6.49
C SER A 375 -10.34 -10.48 -6.12
N VAL A 376 -9.53 -10.63 -5.07
CA VAL A 376 -9.30 -11.90 -4.38
C VAL A 376 -10.32 -12.01 -3.26
N VAL A 377 -11.20 -13.00 -3.30
CA VAL A 377 -12.16 -13.30 -2.22
C VAL A 377 -11.53 -14.34 -1.32
N LEU A 378 -11.22 -13.97 -0.08
CA LEU A 378 -10.56 -14.82 0.92
C LEU A 378 -11.54 -15.22 2.01
N PHE A 379 -11.92 -16.49 2.05
CA PHE A 379 -12.69 -17.10 3.12
C PHE A 379 -11.73 -17.72 4.13
N ASP A 380 -11.59 -17.11 5.30
CA ASP A 380 -10.69 -17.57 6.35
C ASP A 380 -11.38 -18.63 7.22
N GLU A 381 -10.65 -19.69 7.62
CA GLU A 381 -11.13 -20.76 8.52
C GLU A 381 -12.43 -21.44 8.04
N ILE A 382 -12.46 -21.87 6.78
CA ILE A 382 -13.68 -22.40 6.13
C ILE A 382 -14.32 -23.59 6.86
N GLU A 383 -13.56 -24.35 7.64
CA GLU A 383 -14.08 -25.43 8.48
C GLU A 383 -15.04 -24.97 9.60
N LYS A 384 -15.04 -23.68 9.95
CA LYS A 384 -15.91 -23.10 10.97
C LYS A 384 -17.26 -22.63 10.40
N ALA A 385 -17.38 -22.52 9.08
CA ALA A 385 -18.57 -21.99 8.44
C ALA A 385 -19.82 -22.84 8.71
N HIS A 386 -20.97 -22.19 8.87
CA HIS A 386 -22.25 -22.88 8.92
C HIS A 386 -22.53 -23.64 7.61
N PRO A 387 -23.16 -24.84 7.63
CA PRO A 387 -23.47 -25.62 6.43
C PRO A 387 -24.17 -24.85 5.30
N ASP A 388 -25.05 -23.90 5.64
CA ASP A 388 -25.77 -23.07 4.65
C ASP A 388 -24.85 -22.15 3.83
N VAL A 389 -23.65 -21.81 4.33
CA VAL A 389 -22.65 -21.03 3.58
C VAL A 389 -22.15 -21.82 2.37
N PHE A 390 -22.02 -23.14 2.50
CA PHE A 390 -21.53 -23.99 1.40
C PHE A 390 -22.49 -24.01 0.21
N ASN A 391 -23.80 -23.80 0.42
CA ASN A 391 -24.75 -23.68 -0.69
C ASN A 391 -24.47 -22.42 -1.53
N ILE A 392 -24.13 -21.32 -0.87
CA ILE A 392 -23.74 -20.06 -1.52
C ILE A 392 -22.41 -20.24 -2.25
N LEU A 393 -21.44 -20.92 -1.62
CA LEU A 393 -20.14 -21.20 -2.23
C LEU A 393 -20.26 -22.14 -3.44
N LEU A 394 -21.12 -23.16 -3.39
CA LEU A 394 -21.38 -24.02 -4.54
C LEU A 394 -21.90 -23.22 -5.72
N GLN A 395 -22.88 -22.34 -5.50
CA GLN A 395 -23.40 -21.45 -6.54
C GLN A 395 -22.30 -20.54 -7.12
N LEU A 396 -21.43 -20.01 -6.26
CA LEU A 396 -20.30 -19.17 -6.66
C LEU A 396 -19.24 -19.95 -7.45
N LEU A 397 -18.93 -21.18 -7.07
CA LEU A 397 -17.90 -22.00 -7.72
C LEU A 397 -18.38 -22.62 -9.05
N ASP A 398 -19.69 -22.83 -9.20
CA ASP A 398 -20.31 -23.38 -10.41
C ASP A 398 -20.69 -22.31 -11.42
N ASP A 399 -21.58 -21.38 -11.03
CA ASP A 399 -22.15 -20.38 -11.94
C ASP A 399 -21.35 -19.07 -11.98
N GLY A 400 -20.34 -18.94 -11.11
CA GLY A 400 -19.57 -17.70 -10.93
C GLY A 400 -20.44 -16.52 -10.56
N ARG A 401 -21.65 -16.75 -10.04
CA ARG A 401 -22.65 -15.72 -9.80
C ARG A 401 -23.45 -16.03 -8.54
N ILE A 402 -23.68 -15.01 -7.72
CA ILE A 402 -24.59 -15.10 -6.57
C ILE A 402 -25.76 -14.16 -6.83
N THR A 403 -26.97 -14.60 -6.46
CA THR A 403 -28.13 -13.70 -6.41
C THR A 403 -28.27 -13.17 -5.00
N ASP A 404 -28.24 -11.85 -4.85
CA ASP A 404 -28.43 -11.20 -3.56
C ASP A 404 -29.89 -11.29 -3.07
N SER A 405 -30.15 -10.90 -1.82
CA SER A 405 -31.51 -10.94 -1.26
C SER A 405 -32.50 -9.97 -1.92
N GLN A 406 -32.00 -9.03 -2.75
CA GLN A 406 -32.79 -8.09 -3.55
C GLN A 406 -33.03 -8.60 -4.98
N GLY A 407 -32.59 -9.82 -5.30
CA GLY A 407 -32.73 -10.43 -6.63
C GLY A 407 -31.73 -9.93 -7.67
N ARG A 408 -30.71 -9.17 -7.26
CA ARG A 408 -29.64 -8.69 -8.15
C ARG A 408 -28.59 -9.78 -8.29
N ARG A 409 -28.17 -10.06 -9.53
CA ARG A 409 -27.11 -11.02 -9.83
C ARG A 409 -25.75 -10.33 -9.77
N VAL A 410 -24.85 -10.82 -8.91
CA VAL A 410 -23.47 -10.36 -8.78
C VAL A 410 -22.53 -11.37 -9.41
N SER A 411 -21.62 -10.92 -10.27
CA SER A 411 -20.66 -11.77 -10.97
C SER A 411 -19.33 -11.86 -10.22
N PHE A 412 -18.81 -13.08 -10.10
CA PHE A 412 -17.54 -13.48 -9.50
C PHE A 412 -16.57 -14.06 -10.54
N THR A 413 -16.93 -14.05 -11.83
CA THR A 413 -16.09 -14.53 -12.94
C THR A 413 -14.71 -13.85 -13.02
N ASN A 414 -14.61 -12.61 -12.51
CA ASN A 414 -13.37 -11.83 -12.45
C ASN A 414 -12.64 -11.93 -11.09
N CYS A 415 -13.11 -12.80 -10.20
CA CYS A 415 -12.52 -13.01 -8.88
C CYS A 415 -11.58 -14.22 -8.85
N VAL A 416 -10.60 -14.18 -7.96
CA VAL A 416 -9.89 -15.39 -7.50
C VAL A 416 -10.44 -15.74 -6.12
N VAL A 417 -10.87 -16.98 -5.94
CA VAL A 417 -11.51 -17.45 -4.71
C VAL A 417 -10.51 -18.27 -3.93
N ILE A 418 -10.22 -17.89 -2.70
CA ILE A 418 -9.28 -18.58 -1.81
C ILE A 418 -10.00 -18.93 -0.52
N MET A 419 -9.93 -20.18 -0.12
CA MET A 419 -10.44 -20.67 1.16
C MET A 419 -9.24 -21.13 1.98
N THR A 420 -9.08 -20.66 3.21
CA THR A 420 -8.04 -21.16 4.10
C THR A 420 -8.65 -22.16 5.07
N SER A 421 -7.87 -23.18 5.41
CA SER A 421 -8.22 -24.13 6.45
C SER A 421 -6.99 -24.53 7.25
N ASN A 422 -7.15 -24.69 8.56
CA ASN A 422 -6.09 -25.19 9.43
C ASN A 422 -6.14 -26.72 9.59
N ILE A 423 -7.02 -27.40 8.83
CA ILE A 423 -7.09 -28.86 8.75
C ILE A 423 -5.76 -29.45 8.27
N GLY A 424 -5.35 -30.56 8.90
CA GLY A 424 -4.16 -31.31 8.52
C GLY A 424 -2.85 -30.74 9.09
N SER A 425 -2.88 -29.65 9.87
CA SER A 425 -1.68 -29.05 10.46
C SER A 425 -0.83 -30.04 11.27
N HIS A 426 -1.45 -30.96 12.02
CA HIS A 426 -0.73 -31.98 12.79
C HIS A 426 -0.01 -33.01 11.91
N HIS A 427 -0.67 -33.51 10.86
CA HIS A 427 -0.06 -34.48 9.94
C HIS A 427 1.07 -33.90 9.09
N ILE A 428 0.96 -32.61 8.73
CA ILE A 428 2.02 -31.88 8.03
C ILE A 428 3.30 -31.88 8.87
N LEU A 429 3.19 -31.60 10.18
CA LEU A 429 4.34 -31.55 11.09
C LEU A 429 4.97 -32.94 11.31
N GLU A 430 4.17 -34.00 11.41
CA GLU A 430 4.65 -35.37 11.61
C GLU A 430 5.38 -35.94 10.38
N THR A 431 4.87 -35.65 9.17
CA THR A 431 5.41 -36.20 7.91
C THR A 431 6.80 -35.63 7.57
N LEU A 432 7.04 -34.37 7.94
CA LEU A 432 8.33 -33.71 7.74
C LEU A 432 9.43 -34.23 8.68
N GLY A 433 9.06 -34.82 9.83
CA GLY A 433 10.02 -35.36 10.80
C GLY A 433 10.60 -36.73 10.43
N ASN A 434 10.00 -37.45 9.50
CA ASN A 434 10.23 -38.89 9.30
C ASN A 434 10.73 -39.29 7.89
N SER A 435 11.11 -38.34 7.02
CA SER A 435 11.35 -38.63 5.60
C SER A 435 12.81 -38.33 5.17
N GLU A 436 13.53 -39.35 4.68
CA GLU A 436 14.83 -39.21 3.99
C GLU A 436 14.68 -39.01 2.46
N ASP A 437 13.43 -38.97 1.95
CA ASP A 437 13.11 -38.86 0.53
C ASP A 437 13.21 -37.42 -0.02
N GLY A 438 13.27 -37.30 -1.36
CA GLY A 438 13.32 -36.00 -2.05
C GLY A 438 12.10 -35.11 -1.74
N LYS A 439 12.32 -33.79 -1.63
CA LYS A 439 11.33 -32.78 -1.21
C LYS A 439 9.97 -32.86 -1.92
N GLU A 440 9.94 -33.22 -3.20
CA GLU A 440 8.72 -33.28 -4.01
C GLU A 440 7.89 -34.54 -3.71
N ALA A 441 8.52 -35.69 -3.47
CA ALA A 441 7.82 -36.91 -3.07
C ALA A 441 7.18 -36.78 -1.67
N VAL A 442 7.90 -36.12 -0.75
CA VAL A 442 7.39 -35.79 0.59
C VAL A 442 6.19 -34.84 0.51
N TYR A 443 6.24 -33.85 -0.39
CA TYR A 443 5.13 -32.94 -0.61
C TYR A 443 3.87 -33.66 -1.11
N GLU A 444 4.00 -34.56 -2.10
CA GLU A 444 2.87 -35.32 -2.63
C GLU A 444 2.24 -36.25 -1.58
N LEU A 445 3.06 -36.92 -0.77
CA LEU A 445 2.56 -37.76 0.31
C LEU A 445 1.77 -36.94 1.35
N MET A 446 2.33 -35.80 1.78
CA MET A 446 1.69 -34.87 2.68
C MET A 446 0.39 -34.29 2.09
N LYS A 447 0.42 -33.88 0.81
CA LYS A 447 -0.74 -33.36 0.09
C LYS A 447 -1.86 -34.37 0.07
N ARG A 448 -1.55 -35.64 -0.23
CA ARG A 448 -2.53 -36.74 -0.24
C ARG A 448 -3.20 -36.92 1.12
N GLN A 449 -2.42 -36.99 2.20
CA GLN A 449 -2.95 -37.16 3.56
C GLN A 449 -3.86 -36.00 3.99
N VAL A 450 -3.44 -34.76 3.73
CA VAL A 450 -4.21 -33.57 4.09
C VAL A 450 -5.50 -33.48 3.28
N VAL A 451 -5.45 -33.79 1.97
CA VAL A 451 -6.64 -33.83 1.11
C VAL A 451 -7.62 -34.93 1.53
N ASP A 452 -7.12 -36.11 1.90
CA ASP A 452 -7.97 -37.21 2.38
C ASP A 452 -8.65 -36.86 3.72
N LEU A 453 -7.97 -36.11 4.60
CA LEU A 453 -8.60 -35.55 5.81
C LEU A 453 -9.64 -34.49 5.46
N ALA A 454 -9.36 -33.60 4.51
CA ALA A 454 -10.32 -32.60 4.06
C ALA A 454 -11.58 -33.24 3.46
N ARG A 455 -11.46 -34.37 2.76
CA ARG A 455 -12.59 -35.17 2.23
C ARG A 455 -13.45 -35.80 3.33
N GLN A 456 -12.93 -35.98 4.54
CA GLN A 456 -13.71 -36.45 5.68
C GLN A 456 -14.50 -35.31 6.33
N THR A 457 -13.97 -34.09 6.28
CA THR A 457 -14.62 -32.91 6.88
C THR A 457 -15.63 -32.25 5.94
N PHE A 458 -15.29 -32.13 4.65
CA PHE A 458 -16.13 -31.45 3.66
C PHE A 458 -16.86 -32.43 2.76
N ARG A 459 -18.03 -32.01 2.26
CA ARG A 459 -18.83 -32.85 1.37
C ARG A 459 -18.17 -33.00 -0.01
N PRO A 460 -18.32 -34.16 -0.69
CA PRO A 460 -17.74 -34.38 -2.01
C PRO A 460 -18.18 -33.35 -3.06
N GLU A 461 -19.43 -32.85 -3.00
CA GLU A 461 -19.93 -31.87 -3.96
C GLU A 461 -19.11 -30.59 -3.92
N PHE A 462 -18.81 -30.08 -2.73
CA PHE A 462 -18.00 -28.87 -2.55
C PHE A 462 -16.55 -29.12 -2.96
N MET A 463 -15.97 -30.25 -2.56
CA MET A 463 -14.59 -30.60 -2.88
C MET A 463 -14.38 -30.64 -4.41
N ASN A 464 -15.27 -31.30 -5.15
CA ASN A 464 -15.13 -31.45 -6.60
C ASN A 464 -15.25 -30.13 -7.39
N ARG A 465 -15.64 -29.01 -6.77
CA ARG A 465 -15.73 -27.68 -7.41
C ARG A 465 -14.50 -26.80 -7.17
N ILE A 466 -13.54 -27.24 -6.37
CA ILE A 466 -12.31 -26.50 -6.12
C ILE A 466 -11.29 -26.89 -7.19
N ASP A 467 -10.67 -25.91 -7.83
CA ASP A 467 -9.75 -26.19 -8.93
C ASP A 467 -8.42 -26.79 -8.43
N GLU A 468 -7.89 -26.28 -7.31
CA GLU A 468 -6.64 -26.78 -6.73
C GLU A 468 -6.63 -26.80 -5.19
N TYR A 469 -6.05 -27.87 -4.66
CA TYR A 469 -5.74 -28.04 -3.24
C TYR A 469 -4.27 -27.76 -2.99
N ILE A 470 -4.00 -26.78 -2.15
CA ILE A 470 -2.64 -26.30 -1.91
C ILE A 470 -2.29 -26.48 -0.44
N VAL A 471 -1.28 -27.31 -0.20
CA VAL A 471 -0.74 -27.52 1.14
C VAL A 471 0.46 -26.62 1.35
N PHE A 472 0.45 -25.87 2.45
CA PHE A 472 1.53 -25.01 2.90
C PHE A 472 2.39 -25.76 3.91
N GLN A 473 3.69 -25.66 3.74
CA GLN A 473 4.68 -26.29 4.61
C GLN A 473 5.07 -25.35 5.76
N PRO A 474 5.49 -25.87 6.92
CA PRO A 474 6.20 -25.11 7.94
C PRO A 474 7.44 -24.47 7.32
N LEU A 475 7.75 -23.25 7.75
CA LEU A 475 8.88 -22.48 7.25
C LEU A 475 10.18 -22.95 7.92
N ASP A 476 11.25 -23.06 7.14
CA ASP A 476 12.57 -23.34 7.69
C ASP A 476 13.22 -22.07 8.30
N SER A 477 14.30 -22.24 9.06
CA SER A 477 14.95 -21.11 9.74
C SER A 477 15.47 -20.06 8.75
N LYS A 478 15.92 -20.45 7.56
CA LYS A 478 16.44 -19.54 6.53
C LYS A 478 15.31 -18.74 5.87
N GLU A 479 14.18 -19.40 5.64
CA GLU A 479 12.96 -18.77 5.14
C GLU A 479 12.43 -17.74 6.13
N ILE A 480 12.39 -18.08 7.42
CA ILE A 480 12.01 -17.14 8.49
C ILE A 480 12.95 -15.93 8.52
N SER A 481 14.28 -16.13 8.45
CA SER A 481 15.25 -15.02 8.39
C SER A 481 15.00 -14.08 7.22
N LYS A 482 14.73 -14.63 6.04
CA LYS A 482 14.42 -13.82 4.86
C LYS A 482 13.10 -13.06 5.00
N ILE A 483 12.09 -13.63 5.67
CA ILE A 483 10.84 -12.92 6.00
C ILE A 483 11.12 -11.75 6.94
N VAL A 484 11.95 -11.95 7.96
CA VAL A 484 12.37 -10.89 8.90
C VAL A 484 13.06 -9.75 8.16
N GLU A 485 14.00 -10.06 7.26
CA GLU A 485 14.66 -9.06 6.41
C GLU A 485 13.65 -8.25 5.58
N LEU A 486 12.68 -8.92 4.94
CA LEU A 486 11.63 -8.23 4.18
C LEU A 486 10.79 -7.28 5.05
N GLN A 487 10.45 -7.67 6.28
CA GLN A 487 9.71 -6.79 7.20
C GLN A 487 10.59 -5.62 7.69
N LEU A 488 11.86 -5.85 7.98
CA LEU A 488 12.82 -4.81 8.35
C LEU A 488 13.00 -3.80 7.22
N GLU A 489 13.06 -4.23 5.97
CA GLU A 489 13.16 -3.33 4.82
C GLU A 489 11.91 -2.45 4.66
N ARG A 490 10.71 -3.02 4.90
CA ARG A 490 9.45 -2.23 4.92
C ARG A 490 9.49 -1.15 6.01
N VAL A 491 10.01 -1.46 7.19
CA VAL A 491 10.17 -0.49 8.28
C VAL A 491 11.21 0.56 7.91
N LYS A 492 12.36 0.16 7.38
CA LYS A 492 13.42 1.05 6.91
C LYS A 492 12.91 2.06 5.88
N ASN A 493 12.16 1.61 4.87
CA ASN A 493 11.56 2.51 3.87
C ASN A 493 10.58 3.53 4.49
N ARG A 494 9.79 3.10 5.49
CA ARG A 494 8.90 4.01 6.24
C ARG A 494 9.68 5.03 7.07
N MET A 495 10.80 4.62 7.65
CA MET A 495 11.69 5.49 8.42
C MET A 495 12.43 6.50 7.53
N GLU A 496 12.83 6.10 6.31
CA GLU A 496 13.48 6.97 5.35
C GLU A 496 12.60 8.15 4.91
N GLN A 497 11.28 7.93 4.78
CA GLN A 497 10.31 9.03 4.54
C GLN A 497 10.35 10.09 5.65
N LYS A 498 10.71 9.69 6.88
CA LYS A 498 10.93 10.57 8.03
C LYS A 498 12.39 11.02 8.19
N LYS A 499 13.23 10.80 7.17
CA LYS A 499 14.68 11.07 7.13
C LYS A 499 15.46 10.33 8.23
N ILE A 500 14.99 9.16 8.66
CA ILE A 500 15.66 8.30 9.64
C ILE A 500 16.29 7.13 8.88
N LYS A 501 17.60 6.95 9.00
CA LYS A 501 18.31 5.80 8.43
C LYS A 501 18.30 4.64 9.44
N LEU A 502 17.75 3.50 9.07
CA LEU A 502 17.75 2.28 9.89
C LEU A 502 18.81 1.30 9.35
N GLN A 503 19.66 0.79 10.24
CA GLN A 503 20.62 -0.26 9.97
C GLN A 503 20.42 -1.39 10.97
N TYR A 504 20.60 -2.64 10.54
CA TYR A 504 20.45 -3.82 11.40
C TYR A 504 21.56 -4.83 11.11
N THR A 505 22.00 -5.53 12.16
CA THR A 505 23.02 -6.60 12.06
C THR A 505 22.39 -7.94 11.72
N LYS A 506 23.20 -8.90 11.26
CA LYS A 506 22.71 -10.24 10.92
C LYS A 506 22.25 -10.99 12.17
N GLU A 507 22.93 -10.76 13.29
CA GLU A 507 22.59 -11.29 14.61
C GLU A 507 21.20 -10.82 15.06
N ALA A 508 20.83 -9.57 14.74
CA ALA A 508 19.48 -9.05 14.97
C ALA A 508 18.42 -9.77 14.15
N VAL A 509 18.71 -10.08 12.88
CA VAL A 509 17.82 -10.87 12.03
C VAL A 509 17.65 -12.27 12.61
N ASP A 510 18.75 -12.93 13.00
CA ASP A 510 18.74 -14.29 13.54
C ASP A 510 17.97 -14.38 14.86
N LEU A 511 18.16 -13.42 15.77
CA LEU A 511 17.39 -13.37 17.02
C LEU A 511 15.89 -13.14 16.77
N LEU A 512 15.55 -12.21 15.88
CA LEU A 512 14.16 -11.95 15.51
C LEU A 512 13.51 -13.16 14.86
N SER A 513 14.28 -13.94 14.09
CA SER A 513 13.82 -15.18 13.46
C SER A 513 13.45 -16.25 14.48
N GLN A 514 14.19 -16.34 15.60
CA GLN A 514 13.89 -17.27 16.70
C GLN A 514 12.66 -16.87 17.52
N LEU A 515 12.33 -15.57 17.56
CA LEU A 515 11.21 -15.03 18.34
C LEU A 515 9.84 -15.18 17.66
N GLY A 516 9.78 -15.61 16.38
CA GLY A 516 8.54 -15.97 15.68
C GLY A 516 7.50 -14.84 15.59
N GLU A 517 6.22 -15.14 15.83
CA GLU A 517 5.06 -14.22 15.64
C GLU A 517 5.15 -12.85 16.37
N ARG A 518 6.11 -12.68 17.28
CA ARG A 518 6.37 -11.40 17.98
C ARG A 518 7.25 -10.41 17.20
N ILE A 519 7.71 -10.76 16.00
CA ILE A 519 8.52 -9.87 15.14
C ILE A 519 7.86 -8.50 14.96
N LEU A 520 6.56 -8.46 14.65
CA LEU A 520 5.83 -7.20 14.41
C LEU A 520 5.68 -6.33 15.67
N SER A 521 5.44 -6.93 16.84
CA SER A 521 5.37 -6.17 18.10
C SER A 521 6.72 -5.61 18.50
N VAL A 522 7.80 -6.38 18.33
CA VAL A 522 9.16 -5.93 18.63
C VAL A 522 9.58 -4.80 17.68
N LEU A 523 9.31 -4.94 16.38
CA LEU A 523 9.61 -3.91 15.38
C LEU A 523 8.80 -2.63 15.60
N THR A 524 7.51 -2.77 15.96
CA THR A 524 6.64 -1.61 16.26
C THR A 524 7.17 -0.86 17.48
N ASN A 525 7.58 -1.58 18.53
CA ASN A 525 8.15 -0.97 19.72
C ASN A 525 9.46 -0.24 19.43
N VAL A 526 10.37 -0.82 18.62
CA VAL A 526 11.62 -0.15 18.20
C VAL A 526 11.32 1.16 17.47
N VAL A 527 10.33 1.15 16.58
CA VAL A 527 9.88 2.35 15.85
C VAL A 527 9.28 3.38 16.80
N SER A 528 8.36 2.99 17.68
CA SER A 528 7.73 3.89 18.65
C SER A 528 8.74 4.57 19.58
N VAL A 529 9.76 3.83 20.03
CA VAL A 529 10.85 4.38 20.85
C VAL A 529 11.67 5.41 20.07
N SER A 530 11.93 5.17 18.78
CA SER A 530 12.66 6.12 17.93
C SER A 530 11.87 7.40 17.64
N GLU A 531 10.54 7.29 17.47
CA GLU A 531 9.65 8.43 17.26
C GLU A 531 9.45 9.25 18.53
N GLY A 532 9.35 8.59 19.69
CA GLY A 532 9.27 9.25 21.00
C GLY A 532 10.47 10.15 21.28
N ARG A 533 11.69 9.74 20.88
CA ARG A 533 12.90 10.58 21.03
C ARG A 533 12.87 11.86 20.20
N LYS A 534 12.26 11.84 19.00
CA LYS A 534 12.09 13.06 18.19
C LYS A 534 11.03 14.01 18.76
N ALA A 535 9.97 13.48 19.38
CA ALA A 535 8.89 14.30 19.95
C ALA A 535 9.34 15.13 21.17
N VAL A 536 10.41 14.71 21.87
CA VAL A 536 10.96 15.38 23.05
C VAL A 536 11.92 16.53 22.69
N GLY A 537 12.11 16.83 21.40
CA GLY A 537 12.88 18.02 20.97
C GLY A 537 14.40 17.87 21.06
N GLU A 538 14.92 16.66 21.27
CA GLU A 538 16.33 16.39 21.00
C GLU A 538 16.57 16.57 19.51
N ALA A 539 17.53 17.41 19.15
CA ALA A 539 17.97 17.61 17.77
C ALA A 539 18.59 16.31 17.26
N VAL A 540 17.74 15.38 16.80
CA VAL A 540 18.18 14.19 16.08
C VAL A 540 18.50 14.63 14.66
N GLU A 541 19.66 15.28 14.50
CA GLU A 541 20.40 15.22 13.23
C GLU A 541 20.52 13.75 12.82
N ALA A 542 20.59 13.50 11.51
CA ALA A 542 20.38 12.22 10.83
C ALA A 542 21.35 11.08 11.22
N PHE A 543 21.38 10.68 12.48
CA PHE A 543 22.15 9.55 12.96
C PHE A 543 21.47 8.23 12.55
N PRO A 544 22.22 7.27 11.98
CA PRO A 544 21.68 5.96 11.69
C PRO A 544 21.31 5.26 13.00
N ILE A 545 20.07 4.76 13.08
CA ILE A 545 19.63 3.90 14.16
C ILE A 545 20.17 2.50 13.85
N LEU A 546 21.10 2.01 14.68
CA LEU A 546 21.61 0.64 14.60
C LEU A 546 20.80 -0.26 15.53
N VAL A 547 20.16 -1.28 14.97
CA VAL A 547 19.52 -2.38 15.71
C VAL A 547 20.52 -3.54 15.75
N ASP A 548 21.00 -3.85 16.95
CA ASP A 548 21.99 -4.91 17.17
C ASP A 548 21.61 -5.77 18.38
N VAL A 549 22.09 -7.01 18.40
CA VAL A 549 21.89 -7.96 19.50
C VAL A 549 23.09 -7.89 20.42
N LEU A 550 22.88 -7.29 21.59
CA LEU A 550 23.87 -7.32 22.66
C LEU A 550 23.89 -8.72 23.29
N ASN A 551 24.83 -9.56 22.85
CA ASN A 551 25.15 -10.79 23.56
C ASN A 551 25.97 -10.44 24.82
N TRP A 552 25.50 -10.89 25.98
CA TRP A 552 25.99 -10.44 27.29
C TRP A 552 27.42 -10.91 27.60
N ASN A 553 27.99 -11.74 26.74
CA ASN A 553 29.34 -12.27 26.87
C ASN A 553 30.39 -11.49 26.08
N ASP A 554 29.99 -10.57 25.20
CA ASP A 554 30.94 -10.02 24.21
C ASP A 554 31.65 -8.74 24.67
N SER A 555 31.27 -8.15 25.82
CA SER A 555 31.96 -6.96 26.35
C SER A 555 31.73 -6.73 27.85
N GLU A 556 32.81 -6.65 28.65
CA GLU A 556 32.78 -6.18 30.06
C GLU A 556 32.02 -4.85 30.21
N LYS A 557 32.13 -3.95 29.21
CA LYS A 557 31.45 -2.65 29.22
C LYS A 557 29.93 -2.74 29.13
N CYS A 558 29.38 -3.78 28.50
CA CYS A 558 27.93 -3.98 28.41
C CYS A 558 27.35 -4.59 29.70
N GLN A 559 28.11 -5.47 30.35
CA GLN A 559 27.75 -5.99 31.68
C GLN A 559 27.71 -4.87 32.73
N GLU A 560 28.69 -3.96 32.70
CA GLU A 560 28.71 -2.79 33.60
C GLU A 560 27.52 -1.83 33.37
N LYS A 561 27.13 -1.59 32.11
CA LYS A 561 25.98 -0.74 31.77
C LYS A 561 24.64 -1.34 32.24
N ALA A 562 24.46 -2.65 32.12
CA ALA A 562 23.24 -3.34 32.58
C ALA A 562 23.09 -3.29 34.12
N VAL A 563 24.20 -3.49 34.86
CA VAL A 563 24.22 -3.35 36.31
C VAL A 563 23.92 -1.91 36.73
N TYR A 564 24.42 -0.91 35.98
CA TYR A 564 24.16 0.51 36.23
C TYR A 564 22.68 0.90 36.04
N ILE A 565 22.03 0.38 34.99
CA ILE A 565 20.59 0.60 34.71
C ILE A 565 19.71 -0.03 35.79
N LEU A 566 20.05 -1.26 36.24
CA LEU A 566 19.35 -1.93 37.34
C LEU A 566 19.54 -1.20 38.68
N MET A 567 20.74 -0.67 38.95
CA MET A 567 21.01 0.13 40.15
C MET A 567 20.26 1.47 40.13
N LEU A 568 20.15 2.13 38.97
CA LEU A 568 19.38 3.37 38.81
C LEU A 568 17.88 3.16 39.04
N MET A 569 17.31 2.07 38.54
CA MET A 569 15.88 1.75 38.74
C MET A 569 15.55 1.33 40.19
N ALA A 570 16.49 0.69 40.88
CA ALA A 570 16.33 0.27 42.27
C ALA A 570 16.34 1.47 43.25
N HIS A 571 17.03 2.57 42.89
CA HIS A 571 17.29 3.68 43.80
C HIS A 571 16.31 4.87 43.68
N LYS A 572 15.38 4.84 42.72
CA LYS A 572 14.42 5.95 42.47
C LYS A 572 13.05 5.73 43.13
N GLY A 573 12.43 6.83 43.56
CA GLY A 573 11.09 6.84 44.17
C GLY A 573 9.98 6.52 43.17
N TYR A 574 8.78 6.21 43.67
CA TYR A 574 7.63 5.77 42.85
C TYR A 574 7.24 6.80 41.76
N GLY A 575 7.38 8.10 42.02
CA GLY A 575 7.08 9.16 41.04
C GLY A 575 8.05 9.17 39.84
N ASP A 576 9.33 8.96 40.08
CA ASP A 576 10.33 8.94 39.00
C ASP A 576 10.24 7.68 38.12
N ARG A 577 9.84 6.54 38.72
CA ARG A 577 9.56 5.31 37.96
C ARG A 577 8.36 5.50 37.04
N ARG A 578 7.34 6.24 37.48
CA ARG A 578 6.17 6.58 36.68
C ARG A 578 6.53 7.53 35.53
N ALA A 579 7.37 8.53 35.77
CA ALA A 579 7.89 9.42 34.73
C ALA A 579 8.76 8.68 33.69
N MET A 580 9.49 7.63 34.08
CA MET A 580 10.25 6.78 33.15
C MET A 580 9.35 5.87 32.30
N ILE A 581 8.26 5.36 32.88
CA ILE A 581 7.23 4.60 32.15
C ILE A 581 6.49 5.53 31.16
N GLU A 582 6.17 6.75 31.59
CA GLU A 582 5.57 7.80 30.75
C GLU A 582 6.54 8.31 29.66
N ALA A 583 7.86 8.21 29.89
CA ALA A 583 8.90 8.47 28.89
C ALA A 583 9.22 7.26 27.99
N GLY A 584 8.45 6.16 28.09
CA GLY A 584 8.55 5.01 27.19
C GLY A 584 9.60 3.95 27.54
N ILE A 585 10.17 3.97 28.75
CA ILE A 585 11.03 2.90 29.26
C ILE A 585 10.13 1.81 29.87
N GLU A 586 9.68 0.89 29.03
CA GLU A 586 8.67 -0.10 29.40
C GLU A 586 9.27 -1.31 30.16
N SER A 587 8.49 -1.91 31.05
CA SER A 587 8.82 -3.07 31.91
C SER A 587 9.24 -4.34 31.15
N SER A 588 9.05 -4.36 29.83
CA SER A 588 9.44 -5.43 28.92
C SER A 588 10.98 -5.53 28.74
N LEU A 589 11.73 -4.43 28.93
CA LEU A 589 13.19 -4.47 29.08
C LEU A 589 13.64 -5.26 30.32
N LEU A 590 12.79 -5.31 31.35
CA LEU A 590 13.00 -6.06 32.58
C LEU A 590 12.76 -7.57 32.40
N GLU A 591 11.83 -7.95 31.52
CA GLU A 591 11.63 -9.36 31.13
C GLU A 591 12.76 -9.88 30.25
N LEU A 592 13.22 -9.10 29.27
CA LEU A 592 14.37 -9.45 28.43
C LEU A 592 15.69 -9.56 29.22
N THR A 593 15.87 -8.74 30.27
CA THR A 593 17.08 -8.77 31.10
C THR A 593 17.13 -9.93 32.10
N LEU A 594 15.99 -10.55 32.44
CA LEU A 594 15.94 -11.65 33.40
C LEU A 594 15.99 -13.04 32.77
N VAL A 595 15.74 -13.17 31.47
CA VAL A 595 15.61 -14.47 30.78
C VAL A 595 16.97 -15.13 30.48
N GLY A 596 18.07 -14.39 30.47
CA GLY A 596 19.36 -14.88 29.94
C GLY A 596 20.32 -15.59 30.90
N SER A 597 20.14 -15.54 32.24
CA SER A 597 21.12 -16.16 33.16
C SER A 597 20.53 -16.62 34.51
N PRO A 598 20.63 -17.92 34.85
CA PRO A 598 20.19 -18.46 36.15
C PRO A 598 20.91 -17.84 37.36
N LEU A 599 22.14 -17.34 37.17
CA LEU A 599 22.94 -16.69 38.21
C LEU A 599 22.44 -15.28 38.52
N VAL A 600 21.98 -14.55 37.50
CA VAL A 600 21.39 -13.22 37.64
C VAL A 600 20.00 -13.32 38.26
N GLN A 601 19.20 -14.32 37.88
CA GLN A 601 17.91 -14.61 38.53
C GLN A 601 18.07 -14.92 40.02
N ARG A 602 19.07 -15.72 40.43
CA ARG A 602 19.34 -16.04 41.85
C ARG A 602 19.85 -14.85 42.67
N ARG A 603 20.57 -13.91 42.06
CA ARG A 603 21.01 -12.68 42.74
C ARG A 603 19.88 -11.67 42.85
N ALA A 604 19.09 -11.49 41.79
CA ALA A 604 17.92 -10.63 41.79
C ALA A 604 16.85 -11.11 42.79
N SER A 605 16.60 -12.42 42.87
CA SER A 605 15.67 -12.99 43.85
C SER A 605 16.11 -12.76 45.30
N ARG A 606 17.41 -12.91 45.61
CA ARG A 606 17.95 -12.61 46.96
C ARG A 606 17.87 -11.12 47.32
N ILE A 607 18.09 -10.24 46.34
CA ILE A 607 17.98 -8.79 46.54
C ILE A 607 16.50 -8.42 46.78
N LEU A 608 15.57 -8.98 46.01
CA LEU A 608 14.13 -8.78 46.20
C LEU A 608 13.62 -9.38 47.53
N GLU A 609 14.16 -10.52 47.98
CA GLU A 609 13.87 -11.08 49.31
C GLU A 609 14.40 -10.19 50.43
N SER A 610 15.60 -9.62 50.28
CA SER A 610 16.17 -8.68 51.26
C SER A 610 15.35 -7.38 51.35
N LEU A 611 14.81 -6.90 50.23
CA LEU A 611 13.93 -5.73 50.18
C LEU A 611 12.56 -6.02 50.80
N ARG A 612 11.99 -7.22 50.57
CA ARG A 612 10.74 -7.67 51.22
C ARG A 612 10.87 -7.89 52.73
N ALA A 613 12.07 -8.24 53.22
CA ALA A 613 12.34 -8.38 54.65
C ALA A 613 12.42 -7.01 55.37
N VAL A 614 12.92 -5.99 54.67
CA VAL A 614 12.99 -4.59 55.15
C VAL A 614 11.59 -3.95 55.22
N ASP A 615 10.72 -4.21 54.25
CA ASP A 615 9.32 -3.73 54.27
C ASP A 615 8.44 -4.36 55.36
N LYS A 616 8.83 -5.52 55.90
CA LYS A 616 8.08 -6.24 56.95
C LYS A 616 8.61 -6.04 58.38
N GLY A 617 9.56 -5.12 58.58
CA GLY A 617 10.03 -4.73 59.90
C GLY A 617 10.71 -5.84 60.72
N LYS A 618 11.24 -6.90 60.08
CA LYS A 618 12.03 -7.93 60.77
C LYS A 618 13.52 -7.64 60.65
N GLN A 619 14.25 -7.71 61.77
CA GLN A 619 15.72 -7.61 61.78
C GLN A 619 16.33 -8.71 60.92
N VAL A 620 17.13 -8.31 59.93
CA VAL A 620 18.03 -9.20 59.19
C VAL A 620 19.36 -9.21 59.95
N SER A 621 19.84 -10.39 60.35
CA SER A 621 21.20 -10.56 60.86
C SER A 621 22.20 -10.27 59.72
N ALA A 622 23.11 -9.32 59.95
CA ALA A 622 24.18 -9.03 59.02
C ALA A 622 25.12 -10.26 58.88
N PRO A 623 25.71 -10.49 57.70
CA PRO A 623 26.77 -11.49 57.57
C PRO A 623 28.00 -11.03 58.35
N VAL A 624 28.46 -11.90 59.26
CA VAL A 624 29.64 -11.69 60.09
C VAL A 624 30.90 -11.74 59.22
N TYR A 625 31.61 -10.64 59.11
CA TYR A 625 33.07 -10.65 58.92
C TYR A 625 33.69 -10.44 60.31
N GLY A 626 34.37 -11.47 60.83
CA GLY A 626 34.85 -11.50 62.21
C GLY A 626 36.01 -10.53 62.48
N ILE A 627 35.97 -9.88 63.65
CA ILE A 627 37.08 -9.58 64.57
C ILE A 627 36.45 -9.42 65.96
N THR A 628 37.06 -10.07 66.96
CA THR A 628 36.63 -10.23 68.36
C THR A 628 37.02 -9.06 69.28
N CYS A 629 36.20 -8.72 70.30
CA CYS A 629 36.63 -8.55 71.70
C CYS A 629 35.49 -8.23 72.72
N SER A 630 35.46 -9.05 73.77
CA SER A 630 35.01 -8.93 75.18
C SER A 630 34.12 -7.79 75.73
N SER A 631 32.96 -8.22 76.28
CA SER A 631 32.32 -7.92 77.59
C SER A 631 32.40 -6.52 78.25
N SER A 632 31.23 -5.93 78.58
CA SER A 632 30.71 -5.89 79.97
C SER A 632 29.39 -5.08 80.11
N SER A 633 28.67 -5.44 81.17
CA SER A 633 27.37 -5.02 81.70
C SER A 633 27.04 -3.51 81.74
N SER A 634 25.77 -3.17 81.49
CA SER A 634 24.81 -2.78 82.55
C SER A 634 23.52 -2.20 81.95
N SER A 635 22.42 -2.61 82.54
CA SER A 635 21.04 -2.20 82.28
C SER A 635 20.73 -0.86 82.93
N LEU A 636 19.89 -0.06 82.23
CA LEU A 636 18.95 0.98 82.70
C LEU A 636 19.17 2.34 82.02
N SER A 637 18.52 2.50 80.85
CA SER A 637 18.04 3.76 80.24
C SER A 637 17.64 3.49 78.78
N ARG A 638 16.73 2.53 78.55
CA ARG A 638 16.57 1.87 77.24
C ARG A 638 15.44 2.36 76.34
N GLU A 639 14.70 3.41 76.68
CA GLU A 639 13.58 3.85 75.83
C GLU A 639 13.62 5.29 75.32
N ARG A 640 14.53 6.15 75.80
CA ARG A 640 14.75 7.49 75.19
C ARG A 640 16.03 7.64 74.37
N ASN A 641 17.02 6.76 74.56
CA ASN A 641 18.28 6.77 73.77
C ASN A 641 18.24 5.85 72.53
N ARG A 642 17.15 5.10 72.30
CA ARG A 642 17.00 4.20 71.14
C ARG A 642 16.65 4.93 69.84
N GLU A 643 15.86 6.00 69.91
CA GLU A 643 15.54 6.81 68.72
C GLU A 643 16.74 7.66 68.27
N ILE A 644 17.52 8.19 69.20
CA ILE A 644 18.68 9.04 68.88
C ILE A 644 19.88 8.20 68.38
N ARG A 645 20.13 7.00 68.92
CA ARG A 645 21.21 6.12 68.39
C ARG A 645 20.88 5.49 67.04
N MET A 646 19.61 5.15 66.78
CA MET A 646 19.20 4.63 65.47
C MET A 646 19.31 5.66 64.35
N SER A 647 19.15 6.96 64.64
CA SER A 647 19.37 8.02 63.64
C SER A 647 20.86 8.24 63.34
N ASP A 648 21.72 8.14 64.37
CA ASP A 648 23.15 8.38 64.22
C ASP A 648 23.89 7.18 63.60
N GLU A 649 23.51 5.95 63.92
CA GLU A 649 24.02 4.75 63.23
C GLU A 649 23.53 4.67 61.78
N ARG A 650 22.28 5.08 61.51
CA ARG A 650 21.77 5.21 60.12
C ARG A 650 22.52 6.29 59.34
N ARG A 651 22.83 7.44 59.95
CA ARG A 651 23.65 8.49 59.33
C ARG A 651 25.08 8.04 59.08
N ALA A 652 25.70 7.34 60.03
CA ALA A 652 27.06 6.83 59.88
C ALA A 652 27.16 5.76 58.78
N VAL A 653 26.18 4.84 58.70
CA VAL A 653 26.10 3.83 57.64
C VAL A 653 25.79 4.48 56.28
N GLN A 654 24.89 5.47 56.23
CA GLN A 654 24.64 6.23 55.00
C GLN A 654 25.88 7.01 54.54
N GLN A 655 26.65 7.62 55.44
CA GLN A 655 27.89 8.32 55.11
C GLN A 655 28.98 7.37 54.64
N LEU A 656 29.13 6.20 55.27
CA LEU A 656 30.06 5.14 54.83
C LEU A 656 29.68 4.57 53.47
N VAL A 657 28.39 4.36 53.21
CA VAL A 657 27.88 3.89 51.92
C VAL A 657 28.02 4.98 50.85
N GLN A 658 27.76 6.26 51.16
CA GLN A 658 28.02 7.38 50.26
C GLN A 658 29.52 7.57 49.96
N GLN A 659 30.40 7.42 50.95
CA GLN A 659 31.85 7.50 50.75
C GLN A 659 32.37 6.32 49.93
N SER A 660 31.86 5.12 50.15
CA SER A 660 32.18 3.93 49.35
C SER A 660 31.68 4.08 47.91
N LEU A 661 30.46 4.59 47.72
CA LEU A 661 29.88 4.89 46.41
C LEU A 661 30.67 6.00 45.69
N GLN A 662 31.02 7.10 46.36
CA GLN A 662 31.82 8.18 45.75
C GLN A 662 33.26 7.73 45.40
N SER A 663 33.88 6.91 46.26
CA SER A 663 35.22 6.37 46.04
C SER A 663 35.26 5.39 44.86
N ASN A 664 34.26 4.49 44.78
CA ASN A 664 34.12 3.55 43.66
C ASN A 664 33.69 4.26 42.37
N MET A 665 32.80 5.25 42.46
CA MET A 665 32.35 6.04 41.31
C MET A 665 33.49 6.88 40.69
N LYS A 666 34.38 7.47 41.50
CA LYS A 666 35.60 8.14 41.00
C LYS A 666 36.57 7.17 40.33
N ARG A 667 36.73 5.95 40.86
CA ARG A 667 37.61 4.92 40.27
C ARG A 667 37.06 4.35 38.95
N ILE A 668 35.75 4.23 38.85
CA ILE A 668 35.05 3.70 37.67
C ILE A 668 34.97 4.76 36.56
N VAL A 669 34.65 6.02 36.89
CA VAL A 669 34.68 7.16 35.92
C VAL A 669 36.07 7.36 35.32
N LYS A 670 37.12 7.23 36.14
CA LYS A 670 38.52 7.32 35.70
C LYS A 670 38.96 6.14 34.80
N ARG A 671 38.28 4.99 34.87
CA ARG A 671 38.52 3.81 34.02
C ARG A 671 37.65 3.78 32.75
N ALA A 672 36.48 4.42 32.80
CA ALA A 672 35.51 4.44 31.69
C ALA A 672 35.75 5.57 30.67
N ASN A 673 36.64 6.53 30.97
CA ASN A 673 37.11 7.60 30.07
C ASN A 673 35.99 8.44 29.41
N PHE A 674 34.97 8.83 30.18
CA PHE A 674 33.92 9.76 29.73
C PHE A 674 34.42 11.23 29.75
N PRO A 675 33.98 12.09 28.80
CA PRO A 675 34.34 13.50 28.77
C PRO A 675 33.86 14.26 30.03
N GLN A 676 34.69 15.20 30.51
CA GLN A 676 34.49 15.89 31.80
C GLN A 676 33.19 16.73 31.89
N ASP A 677 32.59 17.09 30.75
CA ASP A 677 31.38 17.91 30.70
C ASP A 677 30.11 17.19 31.19
N PHE A 678 30.17 15.86 31.37
CA PHE A 678 29.07 15.09 31.97
C PHE A 678 29.10 15.10 33.52
N VAL A 679 30.21 15.51 34.13
CA VAL A 679 30.40 15.55 35.59
C VAL A 679 29.83 16.85 36.19
N THR A 680 29.84 17.95 35.43
CA THR A 680 29.32 19.26 35.86
C THR A 680 27.80 19.28 36.00
N THR A 681 27.06 18.50 35.22
CA THR A 681 25.60 18.34 35.37
C THR A 681 25.21 17.66 36.68
N SER A 682 26.09 16.80 37.23
CA SER A 682 25.86 16.11 38.51
C SER A 682 26.08 17.02 39.72
N GLN A 683 26.92 18.06 39.63
CA GLN A 683 27.17 18.98 40.74
C GLN A 683 26.01 19.97 40.95
N HIS A 684 25.26 20.30 39.89
CA HIS A 684 24.05 21.10 40.01
C HIS A 684 22.89 20.35 40.69
N PHE A 685 22.84 19.02 40.56
CA PHE A 685 21.77 18.21 41.18
C PHE A 685 21.92 18.06 42.71
N THR A 686 23.16 18.06 43.24
CA THR A 686 23.40 18.00 44.69
C THR A 686 22.98 19.24 45.47
N LYS A 687 22.71 20.39 44.81
CA LYS A 687 22.20 21.60 45.47
C LYS A 687 20.68 21.66 45.62
N SER A 688 19.93 20.72 45.04
CA SER A 688 18.45 20.70 45.10
C SER A 688 17.86 19.85 46.25
N LEU A 689 18.71 19.28 47.11
CA LEU A 689 18.32 18.44 48.27
C LEU A 689 18.42 19.19 49.61
N THR A 690 17.99 20.45 49.65
CA THR A 690 17.60 21.11 50.90
C THR A 690 16.12 21.46 50.84
N PHE A 691 15.27 20.52 51.26
CA PHE A 691 14.24 20.69 52.28
C PHE A 691 13.69 19.32 52.69
#